data_AF-A0A5C6FC41-F1
#
_entry.id   AF-A0A5C6FC41-F1
#
_cell.length_a   1.000
_cell.length_b   1.000
_cell.length_c   1.000
_cell.angle_alpha   90.00
_cell.angle_beta   90.00
_cell.angle_gamma   90.00
#
_symmetry.space_group_name_H-M   'P 1'
#
loop_
_entity.id
_entity.type
_entity.pdbx_description
1 polymer ?
#
loop_
_entity_poly.entity_id
_entity_poly.type
_entity_poly.pdbx_seq_one_letter_code
_entity_poly.pdbx_strand_id
1 'polypeptide(L)'
;MNPTFMLLASLLLSRFATLHADEPATLWDKRASLLKTAEIPVLKDVRFSVIKPYEFESDGYRFLHGAAICFHKGRLYSSFGHNQGGENTDTEEARFCVSEDEGERWSKVSTIDKGKGPIGVSHGAFLSHNGTLWAFQGAYTGTMSGVHTRAYLLDEASAQWQPKGTVIEDGFWPMQEPQKMDDGNWIMAGLKVGDSNPAIVAISHADDFTKWDLVPIPQSKNLKKMWGESTVIVSDKQITNISRYGDKAEALVATSEDYGRTWSEMRPSNLPMTTSKPIAGTLSTGQRYLVCTTTADSGKRRSPLTIAVSRSGETLFSKVFVIRHAEFTDGPGESHPKAALSYPYAIEHDGKLYVGYSNSGDKSARIGTGRELWNNNSAELAVIPIDQLRTDEGSLSPTEPTNVNEAAAMKAREEAELDQKYQAWVAKLTPAQQAWEKTLQAELGSFYLPIHKREKVAGKPNAWDFVEDDPVLPRVLLIGDSVSRAYTQTVRKKLAGIANVHRAPANCGSTSTGLKKIDVWLGDNKWDVIHFNFGIHDRATPLADYTNRLEQLVERMQQTGAKLVWASTTPIPDVADKYTAESIVERNAAAAEVMQRHSVIMDDLFTAITPRLAELQNPSDVHFTGPGNEFLGEQVATFFKSMIPIVSAPRQ
;
A
#
# COMPACT_ATOMS: atom_id res chain seq x y z
N MET A 1 11.38 -31.70 -85.44
CA MET A 1 11.12 -32.59 -84.29
C MET A 1 10.89 -31.70 -83.06
N ASN A 2 9.73 -31.79 -82.41
CA ASN A 2 9.47 -31.28 -81.05
C ASN A 2 10.36 -32.01 -80.02
N PRO A 3 10.39 -31.67 -78.71
CA PRO A 3 10.09 -30.42 -77.96
C PRO A 3 11.31 -30.06 -77.05
N THR A 4 11.43 -29.01 -76.22
CA THR A 4 10.69 -28.66 -75.00
C THR A 4 11.53 -27.52 -74.38
N PHE A 5 10.98 -26.33 -74.10
CA PHE A 5 11.55 -25.47 -73.06
C PHE A 5 10.43 -24.65 -72.43
N MET A 6 10.23 -24.95 -71.15
CA MET A 6 9.27 -24.34 -70.25
C MET A 6 9.70 -22.90 -69.98
N LEU A 7 8.80 -21.95 -70.24
CA LEU A 7 9.02 -20.53 -70.00
C LEU A 7 8.82 -20.25 -68.50
N LEU A 8 9.89 -19.92 -67.78
CA LEU A 8 9.81 -19.24 -66.48
C LEU A 8 10.99 -18.27 -66.39
N ALA A 9 10.73 -16.99 -66.66
CA ALA A 9 11.67 -15.91 -66.39
C ALA A 9 10.89 -14.63 -66.04
N SER A 10 10.50 -14.56 -64.77
CA SER A 10 10.70 -13.42 -63.86
C SER A 10 10.65 -12.02 -64.49
N LEU A 11 9.48 -11.38 -64.44
CA LEU A 11 9.40 -9.92 -64.51
C LEU A 11 10.10 -9.32 -63.27
N LEU A 12 11.10 -8.48 -63.52
CA LEU A 12 11.63 -7.54 -62.54
C LEU A 12 10.51 -6.63 -62.03
N LEU A 13 10.08 -6.87 -60.79
CA LEU A 13 9.56 -5.82 -59.93
C LEU A 13 10.63 -5.51 -58.89
N SER A 14 11.44 -4.50 -59.20
CA SER A 14 12.19 -3.74 -58.20
C SER A 14 11.18 -3.15 -57.22
N ARG A 15 10.90 -3.88 -56.14
CA ARG A 15 10.30 -3.28 -54.95
C ARG A 15 11.32 -2.27 -54.43
N PHE A 16 11.02 -0.99 -54.63
CA PHE A 16 11.52 0.04 -53.75
C PHE A 16 11.12 -0.36 -52.33
N ALA A 17 12.05 -0.98 -51.59
CA ALA A 17 11.99 -1.01 -50.15
C ALA A 17 12.20 0.45 -49.73
N THR A 18 11.10 1.18 -49.56
CA THR A 18 11.12 2.36 -48.72
C THR A 18 11.65 1.89 -47.36
N LEU A 19 12.88 2.30 -47.03
CA LEU A 19 13.40 2.25 -45.67
C LEU A 19 12.40 3.01 -44.81
N HIS A 20 11.42 2.30 -44.25
CA HIS A 20 10.64 2.83 -43.15
C HIS A 20 11.64 2.94 -42.01
N ALA A 21 11.87 4.16 -41.53
CA ALA A 21 12.49 4.33 -40.23
C ALA A 21 11.67 3.50 -39.24
N ASP A 22 12.31 2.61 -38.47
CA ASP A 22 11.62 1.77 -37.50
C ASP A 22 10.71 2.64 -36.63
N GLU A 23 9.40 2.37 -36.63
CA GLU A 23 8.48 3.15 -35.80
C GLU A 23 8.91 3.06 -34.33
N PRO A 24 8.85 4.18 -33.57
CA PRO A 24 9.14 4.16 -32.14
C PRO A 24 8.27 3.13 -31.42
N ALA A 25 8.84 2.46 -30.43
CA ALA A 25 8.06 1.56 -29.59
C ALA A 25 6.95 2.31 -28.86
N THR A 26 5.80 1.68 -28.70
CA THR A 26 4.66 2.31 -28.02
C THR A 26 4.78 2.07 -26.51
N LEU A 27 4.93 3.15 -25.75
CA LEU A 27 4.92 3.17 -24.27
C LEU A 27 3.87 4.16 -23.74
N TRP A 28 3.54 5.17 -24.54
CA TRP A 28 2.45 6.13 -24.30
C TRP A 28 1.24 5.84 -25.20
N ASP A 29 0.03 5.94 -24.66
CA ASP A 29 -1.20 5.85 -25.43
C ASP A 29 -1.32 7.04 -26.39
N LYS A 30 -1.22 6.77 -27.70
CA LYS A 30 -1.32 7.79 -28.76
C LYS A 30 -2.67 8.52 -28.78
N ARG A 31 -3.71 7.98 -28.12
CA ARG A 31 -5.02 8.64 -27.96
C ARG A 31 -4.99 9.75 -26.92
N ALA A 32 -4.04 9.73 -25.98
CA ALA A 32 -3.87 10.73 -24.95
C ALA A 32 -2.84 11.79 -25.36
N SER A 33 -3.17 13.07 -25.15
CA SER A 33 -2.22 14.16 -25.37
C SER A 33 -1.21 14.21 -24.23
N LEU A 34 0.08 14.21 -24.55
CA LEU A 34 1.11 14.49 -23.55
C LEU A 34 1.16 16.00 -23.30
N LEU A 35 0.91 16.40 -22.06
CA LEU A 35 0.79 17.80 -21.67
C LEU A 35 2.15 18.46 -21.42
N LYS A 36 2.23 19.79 -21.55
CA LYS A 36 3.39 20.56 -21.12
C LYS A 36 3.41 20.70 -19.60
N THR A 37 4.57 21.03 -19.05
CA THR A 37 4.78 21.15 -17.59
C THR A 37 3.71 21.99 -16.89
N ALA A 38 3.31 23.12 -17.46
CA ALA A 38 2.34 24.04 -16.85
C ALA A 38 0.88 23.55 -16.88
N GLU A 39 0.58 22.54 -17.69
CA GLU A 39 -0.77 22.00 -17.89
C GLU A 39 -1.00 20.70 -17.11
N ILE A 40 0.07 20.08 -16.61
CA ILE A 40 0.01 18.81 -15.88
C ILE A 40 -0.57 19.06 -14.48
N PRO A 41 -1.58 18.29 -14.03
CA PRO A 41 -2.11 18.41 -12.69
C PRO A 41 -1.06 18.05 -11.63
N VAL A 42 -0.94 18.90 -10.61
CA VAL A 42 -0.13 18.65 -9.41
C VAL A 42 -0.93 17.79 -8.44
N LEU A 43 -0.30 16.73 -7.92
CA LEU A 43 -0.92 15.88 -6.90
C LEU A 43 -1.19 16.70 -5.64
N LYS A 44 -2.34 16.43 -5.01
CA LYS A 44 -2.73 17.05 -3.74
C LYS A 44 -2.38 16.09 -2.60
N ASP A 45 -2.43 16.55 -1.35
CA ASP A 45 -2.28 15.67 -0.17
C ASP A 45 -1.06 14.74 -0.19
N VAL A 46 0.01 15.14 -0.89
CA VAL A 46 1.29 14.42 -0.89
C VAL A 46 2.05 14.85 0.34
N ARG A 47 2.44 13.89 1.18
CA ARG A 47 3.31 14.18 2.31
C ARG A 47 4.76 14.15 1.86
N PHE A 48 5.51 15.18 2.21
CA PHE A 48 6.94 15.28 1.92
C PHE A 48 7.76 15.22 3.21
N SER A 49 8.95 14.65 3.13
CA SER A 49 9.94 14.69 4.21
C SER A 49 11.35 14.57 3.65
N VAL A 50 12.35 14.86 4.49
CA VAL A 50 13.76 14.75 4.14
C VAL A 50 14.33 13.51 4.82
N ILE A 51 14.83 12.56 4.02
CA ILE A 51 15.48 11.34 4.50
C ILE A 51 16.87 11.69 5.05
N LYS A 52 17.62 12.47 4.27
CA LYS A 52 18.96 12.96 4.63
C LYS A 52 19.22 14.28 3.91
N PRO A 53 19.34 15.42 4.62
CA PRO A 53 19.72 16.68 3.99
C PRO A 53 21.18 16.63 3.50
N TYR A 54 21.49 17.48 2.52
CA TYR A 54 22.88 17.80 2.22
C TYR A 54 23.42 18.75 3.29
N GLU A 55 24.47 18.35 4.00
CA GLU A 55 25.01 19.10 5.14
C GLU A 55 26.52 18.86 5.26
N PHE A 56 27.25 19.09 4.15
CA PHE A 56 28.68 18.83 4.05
C PHE A 56 29.51 19.47 5.18
N GLU A 57 29.15 20.67 5.64
CA GLU A 57 29.84 21.33 6.75
C GLU A 57 29.71 20.57 8.08
N SER A 58 28.62 19.82 8.26
CA SER A 58 28.32 19.06 9.47
C SER A 58 28.92 17.64 9.45
N ASP A 59 28.83 16.94 8.32
CA ASP A 59 29.16 15.51 8.24
C ASP A 59 30.35 15.16 7.33
N GLY A 60 30.84 16.11 6.53
CA GLY A 60 31.95 15.90 5.61
C GLY A 60 31.60 15.06 4.37
N TYR A 61 30.33 14.72 4.13
CA TYR A 61 29.91 13.98 2.93
C TYR A 61 29.41 14.95 1.86
N ARG A 62 29.96 14.80 0.64
CA ARG A 62 29.67 15.66 -0.50
C ARG A 62 28.70 15.03 -1.48
N PHE A 63 28.76 13.73 -1.67
CA PHE A 63 27.90 13.04 -2.63
C PHE A 63 26.80 12.29 -1.90
N LEU A 64 25.58 12.41 -2.40
CA LEU A 64 24.47 11.53 -2.04
C LEU A 64 23.66 11.21 -3.30
N HIS A 65 23.42 9.93 -3.57
CA HIS A 65 22.52 9.53 -4.65
C HIS A 65 21.88 8.15 -4.46
N GLY A 66 20.82 7.90 -5.23
CA GLY A 66 20.17 6.59 -5.33
C GLY A 66 19.47 6.13 -4.06
N ALA A 67 18.56 6.96 -3.52
CA ALA A 67 17.79 6.63 -2.32
C ALA A 67 16.80 5.47 -2.58
N ALA A 68 17.21 4.24 -2.28
CA ALA A 68 16.34 3.07 -2.24
C ALA A 68 15.52 3.06 -0.95
N ILE A 69 14.31 2.50 -0.99
CA ILE A 69 13.42 2.38 0.17
C ILE A 69 12.80 0.99 0.27
N CYS A 70 12.51 0.52 1.47
CA CYS A 70 11.82 -0.77 1.71
C CYS A 70 11.12 -0.79 3.08
N PHE A 71 9.90 -1.33 3.12
CA PHE A 71 9.23 -1.63 4.39
C PHE A 71 9.67 -3.00 4.92
N HIS A 72 10.07 -3.05 6.19
CA HIS A 72 10.42 -4.28 6.88
C HIS A 72 9.96 -4.23 8.33
N LYS A 73 9.10 -5.19 8.72
CA LYS A 73 8.56 -5.34 10.09
C LYS A 73 8.03 -4.03 10.69
N GLY A 74 7.22 -3.31 9.92
CA GLY A 74 6.58 -2.05 10.35
C GLY A 74 7.50 -0.84 10.36
N ARG A 75 8.74 -0.94 9.87
CA ARG A 75 9.68 0.17 9.76
C ARG A 75 10.01 0.44 8.29
N LEU A 76 10.25 1.71 7.96
CA LEU A 76 10.68 2.12 6.62
C LEU A 76 12.19 2.34 6.62
N TYR A 77 12.91 1.59 5.80
CA TYR A 77 14.35 1.73 5.61
C TYR A 77 14.63 2.54 4.34
N SER A 78 15.67 3.38 4.36
CA SER A 78 16.20 4.00 3.14
C SER A 78 17.71 3.88 3.07
N SER A 79 18.24 3.39 1.94
CA SER A 79 19.67 3.30 1.66
C SER A 79 20.06 4.21 0.52
N PHE A 80 21.26 4.78 0.59
CA PHE A 80 21.82 5.66 -0.43
C PHE A 80 23.35 5.52 -0.46
N GLY A 81 23.95 5.83 -1.61
CA GLY A 81 25.39 5.97 -1.73
C GLY A 81 25.79 7.32 -1.13
N HIS A 82 26.78 7.33 -0.26
CA HIS A 82 27.22 8.52 0.47
C HIS A 82 28.74 8.60 0.40
N ASN A 83 29.29 9.69 -0.16
CA ASN A 83 30.73 9.81 -0.40
C ASN A 83 31.32 11.07 0.24
N GLN A 84 32.44 10.92 0.95
CA GLN A 84 33.25 12.06 1.41
C GLN A 84 34.07 12.66 0.26
N GLY A 85 34.50 11.83 -0.68
CA GLY A 85 35.10 12.23 -1.94
C GLY A 85 34.06 12.69 -2.97
N GLY A 86 34.50 12.80 -4.23
CA GLY A 86 33.59 13.02 -5.35
C GLY A 86 32.73 11.80 -5.66
N GLU A 87 31.66 11.99 -6.43
CA GLU A 87 30.78 10.92 -6.91
C GLU A 87 31.57 9.68 -7.35
N ASN A 88 31.14 8.49 -6.95
CA ASN A 88 31.65 7.18 -7.36
C ASN A 88 33.17 6.98 -7.28
N THR A 89 33.74 7.33 -6.13
CA THR A 89 35.15 7.09 -5.77
C THR A 89 35.27 6.09 -4.61
N ASP A 90 36.47 5.61 -4.32
CA ASP A 90 36.74 4.59 -3.28
C ASP A 90 36.29 4.95 -1.86
N THR A 91 36.03 6.23 -1.58
CA THR A 91 35.52 6.69 -0.28
C THR A 91 33.99 6.61 -0.18
N GLU A 92 33.31 6.00 -1.16
CA GLU A 92 31.87 5.81 -1.11
C GLU A 92 31.46 4.71 -0.15
N GLU A 93 30.43 5.00 0.64
CA GLU A 93 29.83 4.07 1.57
C GLU A 93 28.35 3.88 1.25
N ALA A 94 27.87 2.64 1.38
CA ALA A 94 26.44 2.37 1.41
C ALA A 94 25.93 2.69 2.82
N ARG A 95 25.09 3.72 2.93
CA ARG A 95 24.58 4.23 4.21
C ARG A 95 23.06 4.26 4.20
N PHE A 96 22.47 4.26 5.39
CA PHE A 96 21.02 4.15 5.54
C PHE A 96 20.46 4.93 6.72
N CYS A 97 19.17 5.25 6.62
CA CYS A 97 18.33 5.78 7.69
C CYS A 97 17.10 4.87 7.87
N VAL A 98 16.49 4.92 9.05
CA VAL A 98 15.28 4.16 9.39
C VAL A 98 14.22 5.09 9.93
N SER A 99 12.96 4.86 9.58
CA SER A 99 11.80 5.55 10.13
C SER A 99 10.84 4.54 10.78
N GLU A 100 10.25 4.97 11.90
CA GLU A 100 9.26 4.21 12.68
C GLU A 100 7.84 4.79 12.52
N ASP A 101 7.70 5.88 11.77
CA ASP A 101 6.47 6.64 11.56
C ASP A 101 6.26 6.91 10.07
N GLU A 102 6.40 5.85 9.26
CA GLU A 102 6.14 5.89 7.81
C GLU A 102 6.94 6.97 7.05
N GLY A 103 8.15 7.30 7.50
CA GLY A 103 9.00 8.29 6.87
C GLY A 103 8.68 9.75 7.25
N GLU A 104 7.94 10.02 8.33
CA GLU A 104 7.81 11.39 8.85
C GLU A 104 9.12 11.87 9.48
N ARG A 105 9.75 11.02 10.29
CA ARG A 105 11.05 11.27 10.92
C ARG A 105 12.01 10.13 10.61
N TRP A 106 13.29 10.48 10.52
CA TRP A 106 14.36 9.57 10.16
C TRP A 106 15.41 9.51 11.26
N SER A 107 15.94 8.32 11.49
CA SER A 107 17.06 8.08 12.39
C SER A 107 18.32 8.81 11.91
N LYS A 108 19.33 8.88 12.79
CA LYS A 108 20.70 9.21 12.35
C LYS A 108 21.19 8.21 11.30
N VAL A 109 22.08 8.68 10.42
CA VAL A 109 22.68 7.85 9.37
C VAL A 109 23.54 6.75 9.98
N SER A 110 23.28 5.52 9.57
CA SER A 110 24.08 4.33 9.88
C SER A 110 24.72 3.76 8.60
N THR A 111 25.65 2.83 8.72
CA THR A 111 26.40 2.29 7.56
C THR A 111 26.07 0.82 7.33
N ILE A 112 25.82 0.46 6.07
CA ILE A 112 25.68 -0.92 5.60
C ILE A 112 27.07 -1.50 5.35
N ASP A 113 27.86 -0.83 4.51
CA ASP A 113 29.26 -1.16 4.25
C ASP A 113 30.04 0.10 3.88
N LYS A 114 31.20 0.27 4.51
CA LYS A 114 32.14 1.36 4.26
C LYS A 114 33.21 1.01 3.22
N GLY A 115 33.19 -0.22 2.71
CA GLY A 115 34.27 -0.79 1.91
C GLY A 115 35.43 -1.30 2.76
N LYS A 116 36.20 -2.26 2.20
CA LYS A 116 37.48 -2.69 2.76
C LYS A 116 38.56 -2.51 1.69
N GLY A 117 39.58 -1.71 1.99
CA GLY A 117 40.61 -1.35 0.99
C GLY A 117 40.07 -0.31 -0.01
N PRO A 118 40.53 -0.31 -1.28
CA PRO A 118 40.09 0.64 -2.30
C PRO A 118 38.74 0.20 -2.90
N ILE A 119 37.76 -0.17 -2.08
CA ILE A 119 36.43 -0.59 -2.55
C ILE A 119 35.43 0.47 -2.10
N GLY A 120 34.88 1.22 -3.06
CA GLY A 120 33.68 2.02 -2.83
C GLY A 120 32.43 1.13 -2.89
N VAL A 121 31.49 1.33 -1.97
CA VAL A 121 30.16 0.71 -2.00
C VAL A 121 29.13 1.81 -2.14
N SER A 122 28.29 1.73 -3.18
CA SER A 122 27.31 2.75 -3.50
C SER A 122 25.89 2.28 -3.15
N HIS A 123 24.91 3.03 -3.65
CA HIS A 123 23.49 2.68 -3.62
C HIS A 123 23.15 1.43 -4.42
N GLY A 124 21.92 0.97 -4.23
CA GLY A 124 21.40 -0.19 -4.91
C GLY A 124 19.91 -0.43 -4.62
N ALA A 125 19.57 -1.63 -4.17
CA ALA A 125 18.20 -2.07 -3.95
C ALA A 125 18.04 -2.81 -2.62
N PHE A 126 16.82 -2.82 -2.11
CA PHE A 126 16.43 -3.64 -0.96
C PHE A 126 15.45 -4.74 -1.39
N LEU A 127 15.27 -5.74 -0.53
CA LEU A 127 14.17 -6.70 -0.59
C LEU A 127 13.82 -7.18 0.82
N SER A 128 12.57 -7.02 1.23
CA SER A 128 12.04 -7.65 2.45
C SER A 128 11.35 -8.97 2.07
N HIS A 129 11.91 -10.10 2.48
CA HIS A 129 11.38 -11.42 2.14
C HIS A 129 11.52 -12.41 3.30
N ASN A 130 10.46 -13.16 3.59
CA ASN A 130 10.40 -14.17 4.66
C ASN A 130 11.00 -13.70 6.00
N GLY A 131 10.61 -12.49 6.43
CA GLY A 131 11.05 -11.91 7.71
C GLY A 131 12.52 -11.49 7.75
N THR A 132 13.20 -11.46 6.59
CA THR A 132 14.59 -11.03 6.44
C THR A 132 14.67 -9.82 5.51
N LEU A 133 15.50 -8.83 5.85
CA LEU A 133 15.79 -7.68 5.00
C LEU A 133 17.14 -7.87 4.30
N TRP A 134 17.10 -7.89 2.97
CA TRP A 134 18.25 -7.95 2.08
C TRP A 134 18.58 -6.57 1.53
N ALA A 135 19.88 -6.29 1.37
CA ALA A 135 20.39 -5.18 0.58
C ALA A 135 21.31 -5.70 -0.52
N PHE A 136 21.16 -5.16 -1.73
CA PHE A 136 22.01 -5.41 -2.89
C PHE A 136 22.63 -4.09 -3.30
N GLN A 137 23.94 -3.93 -3.13
CA GLN A 137 24.64 -2.66 -3.35
C GLN A 137 25.65 -2.80 -4.48
N GLY A 138 25.73 -1.79 -5.34
CA GLY A 138 26.81 -1.68 -6.32
C GLY A 138 28.14 -1.41 -5.61
N ALA A 139 29.21 -2.07 -6.03
CA ALA A 139 30.54 -1.90 -5.49
C ALA A 139 31.58 -1.88 -6.61
N TYR A 140 32.70 -1.19 -6.39
CA TYR A 140 33.75 -1.00 -7.38
C TYR A 140 35.04 -0.52 -6.71
N THR A 141 36.10 -0.39 -7.52
CA THR A 141 37.38 0.20 -7.13
C THR A 141 37.72 1.43 -7.97
N GLY A 142 38.60 2.29 -7.45
CA GLY A 142 38.97 3.58 -8.03
C GLY A 142 37.76 4.45 -8.38
N THR A 143 37.55 4.60 -9.68
CA THR A 143 36.42 5.32 -10.27
C THR A 143 35.60 4.33 -11.10
N MET A 144 34.68 3.63 -10.45
CA MET A 144 33.77 2.64 -11.07
C MET A 144 34.48 1.54 -11.88
N SER A 145 35.67 1.09 -11.44
CA SER A 145 36.36 -0.04 -12.06
C SER A 145 35.98 -1.36 -11.40
N GLY A 146 35.70 -2.38 -12.21
CA GLY A 146 35.30 -3.70 -11.72
C GLY A 146 33.97 -3.66 -10.95
N VAL A 147 32.96 -3.01 -11.52
CA VAL A 147 31.63 -2.93 -10.90
C VAL A 147 31.03 -4.31 -10.71
N HIS A 148 30.45 -4.55 -9.55
CA HIS A 148 29.76 -5.78 -9.17
C HIS A 148 28.70 -5.49 -8.09
N THR A 149 27.85 -6.46 -7.79
CA THR A 149 26.83 -6.37 -6.74
C THR A 149 27.20 -7.20 -5.53
N ARG A 150 27.17 -6.56 -4.36
CA ARG A 150 27.37 -7.22 -3.07
C ARG A 150 26.04 -7.30 -2.33
N ALA A 151 25.80 -8.44 -1.66
CA ALA A 151 24.58 -8.64 -0.86
C ALA A 151 24.87 -8.58 0.64
N TYR A 152 23.86 -8.17 1.40
CA TYR A 152 23.90 -8.04 2.85
C TYR A 152 22.57 -8.44 3.47
N LEU A 153 22.63 -8.97 4.69
CA LEU A 153 21.46 -9.26 5.52
C LEU A 153 21.44 -8.38 6.76
N LEU A 154 20.29 -7.81 7.10
CA LEU A 154 20.12 -7.14 8.39
C LEU A 154 20.05 -8.19 9.50
N ASP A 155 20.96 -8.10 10.47
CA ASP A 155 20.82 -8.71 11.78
C ASP A 155 20.04 -7.75 12.68
N GLU A 156 18.78 -8.09 12.92
CA GLU A 156 17.83 -7.27 13.68
C GLU A 156 18.24 -7.07 15.14
N ALA A 157 18.89 -8.06 15.75
CA ALA A 157 19.25 -8.00 17.16
C ALA A 157 20.34 -6.95 17.41
N SER A 158 21.26 -6.80 16.45
CA SER A 158 22.39 -5.87 16.53
C SER A 158 22.21 -4.61 15.68
N ALA A 159 21.18 -4.57 14.83
CA ALA A 159 20.99 -3.58 13.77
C ALA A 159 22.22 -3.45 12.84
N GLN A 160 22.98 -4.53 12.66
CA GLN A 160 24.17 -4.58 11.80
C GLN A 160 23.91 -5.35 10.51
N TRP A 161 24.62 -4.99 9.45
CA TRP A 161 24.52 -5.67 8.16
C TRP A 161 25.60 -6.75 8.03
N GLN A 162 25.15 -7.99 7.81
CA GLN A 162 25.99 -9.16 7.62
C GLN A 162 26.27 -9.36 6.13
N PRO A 163 27.53 -9.22 5.67
CA PRO A 163 27.87 -9.36 4.26
C PRO A 163 27.69 -10.82 3.79
N LYS A 164 27.20 -10.98 2.57
CA LYS A 164 27.13 -12.26 1.84
C LYS A 164 28.15 -12.36 0.71
N GLY A 165 28.97 -11.33 0.54
CA GLY A 165 29.98 -11.25 -0.52
C GLY A 165 29.41 -10.71 -1.82
N THR A 166 30.16 -10.88 -2.90
CA THR A 166 29.71 -10.58 -4.26
C THR A 166 28.73 -11.66 -4.72
N VAL A 167 27.56 -11.25 -5.20
CA VAL A 167 26.48 -12.13 -5.65
C VAL A 167 26.17 -11.98 -7.14
N ILE A 168 26.60 -10.87 -7.75
CA ILE A 168 26.50 -10.64 -9.19
C ILE A 168 27.78 -9.94 -9.64
N GLU A 169 28.44 -10.48 -10.65
CA GLU A 169 29.70 -9.95 -11.19
C GLU A 169 29.45 -9.17 -12.51
N ASP A 170 30.47 -9.04 -13.35
CA ASP A 170 30.38 -8.58 -14.75
C ASP A 170 29.72 -7.20 -14.96
N GLY A 171 30.01 -6.26 -14.07
CA GLY A 171 29.60 -4.87 -14.23
C GLY A 171 28.18 -4.57 -13.73
N PHE A 172 27.44 -5.53 -13.20
CA PHE A 172 26.05 -5.33 -12.81
C PHE A 172 25.91 -4.44 -11.58
N TRP A 173 25.13 -3.36 -11.73
CA TRP A 173 24.72 -2.45 -10.66
C TRP A 173 23.20 -2.47 -10.51
N PRO A 174 22.66 -2.80 -9.33
CA PRO A 174 21.23 -2.96 -9.10
C PRO A 174 20.49 -1.61 -9.10
N MET A 175 19.35 -1.55 -9.79
CA MET A 175 18.59 -0.29 -9.95
C MET A 175 17.17 -0.34 -9.38
N GLN A 176 16.61 -1.52 -9.16
CA GLN A 176 15.22 -1.70 -8.70
C GLN A 176 15.15 -2.84 -7.67
N GLU A 177 14.12 -2.82 -6.81
CA GLU A 177 13.77 -3.94 -5.94
C GLU A 177 13.56 -5.21 -6.81
N PRO A 178 14.09 -6.38 -6.41
CA PRO A 178 13.73 -7.66 -7.02
C PRO A 178 12.21 -7.83 -7.12
N GLN A 179 11.72 -8.15 -8.32
CA GLN A 179 10.30 -8.41 -8.58
C GLN A 179 10.08 -9.91 -8.68
N LYS A 180 9.12 -10.45 -7.92
CA LYS A 180 8.77 -11.89 -7.99
C LYS A 180 8.07 -12.18 -9.32
N MET A 181 8.40 -13.31 -9.92
CA MET A 181 7.76 -13.84 -11.13
C MET A 181 7.03 -15.15 -10.82
N ASP A 182 6.04 -15.48 -11.64
CA ASP A 182 5.18 -16.67 -11.44
C ASP A 182 5.91 -18.00 -11.66
N ASP A 183 7.07 -17.99 -12.32
CA ASP A 183 7.92 -19.16 -12.51
C ASP A 183 8.76 -19.51 -11.25
N GLY A 184 8.56 -18.76 -10.17
CA GLY A 184 9.23 -18.94 -8.89
C GLY A 184 10.54 -18.18 -8.74
N ASN A 185 11.07 -17.55 -9.79
CA ASN A 185 12.29 -16.74 -9.71
C ASN A 185 11.96 -15.26 -9.44
N TRP A 186 13.00 -14.47 -9.20
CA TRP A 186 12.92 -13.02 -9.08
C TRP A 186 13.73 -12.37 -10.18
N ILE A 187 13.30 -11.21 -10.65
CA ILE A 187 14.03 -10.41 -11.64
C ILE A 187 14.39 -9.05 -11.07
N MET A 188 15.60 -8.59 -11.35
CA MET A 188 16.10 -7.28 -10.94
C MET A 188 16.63 -6.53 -12.16
N ALA A 189 16.15 -5.30 -12.37
CA ALA A 189 16.71 -4.41 -13.39
C ALA A 189 18.02 -3.79 -12.91
N GLY A 190 18.97 -3.62 -13.84
CA GLY A 190 20.25 -3.01 -13.55
C GLY A 190 20.89 -2.35 -14.76
N LEU A 191 22.03 -1.73 -14.47
CA LEU A 191 23.00 -1.21 -15.44
C LEU A 191 24.20 -2.15 -15.45
N LYS A 192 24.71 -2.49 -16.63
CA LYS A 192 26.06 -3.06 -16.74
C LYS A 192 27.03 -1.93 -16.97
N VAL A 193 27.89 -1.61 -16.00
CA VAL A 193 28.94 -0.60 -16.19
C VAL A 193 30.07 -1.18 -17.03
N GLY A 194 30.51 -0.44 -18.04
CA GLY A 194 31.38 -0.95 -19.11
C GLY A 194 30.57 -1.37 -20.34
N ASP A 195 31.24 -1.79 -21.43
CA ASP A 195 30.58 -2.26 -22.66
C ASP A 195 29.52 -1.31 -23.24
N SER A 196 29.77 0.00 -23.20
CA SER A 196 28.82 1.05 -23.60
C SER A 196 27.59 1.21 -22.69
N ASN A 197 27.67 0.67 -21.47
CA ASN A 197 26.72 0.85 -20.38
C ASN A 197 25.27 0.39 -20.69
N PRO A 198 25.04 -0.87 -21.13
CA PRO A 198 23.70 -1.36 -21.49
C PRO A 198 22.79 -1.52 -20.28
N ALA A 199 21.47 -1.51 -20.53
CA ALA A 199 20.51 -2.10 -19.59
C ALA A 199 20.67 -3.62 -19.58
N ILE A 200 20.47 -4.21 -18.42
CA ILE A 200 20.64 -5.62 -18.17
C ILE A 200 19.68 -6.04 -17.05
N VAL A 201 19.32 -7.31 -17.00
CA VAL A 201 18.56 -7.87 -15.87
C VAL A 201 19.33 -9.02 -15.23
N ALA A 202 19.07 -9.23 -13.95
CA ALA A 202 19.54 -10.39 -13.20
C ALA A 202 18.32 -11.23 -12.78
N ILE A 203 18.37 -12.55 -12.96
CA ILE A 203 17.30 -13.48 -12.60
C ILE A 203 17.79 -14.41 -11.49
N SER A 204 17.11 -14.46 -10.36
CA SER A 204 17.52 -15.30 -9.22
C SER A 204 17.25 -16.78 -9.47
N HIS A 205 17.89 -17.65 -8.68
CA HIS A 205 17.53 -19.06 -8.61
C HIS A 205 16.51 -19.27 -7.49
N ALA A 206 15.22 -19.20 -7.83
CA ALA A 206 14.13 -19.18 -6.86
C ALA A 206 14.37 -18.12 -5.76
N ASP A 207 14.22 -18.47 -4.49
CA ASP A 207 14.45 -17.58 -3.35
C ASP A 207 15.93 -17.61 -2.85
N ASP A 208 16.87 -18.20 -3.59
CA ASP A 208 18.31 -18.12 -3.31
C ASP A 208 18.90 -16.81 -3.87
N PHE A 209 18.77 -15.73 -3.09
CA PHE A 209 19.26 -14.40 -3.47
C PHE A 209 20.80 -14.26 -3.49
N THR A 210 21.54 -15.35 -3.29
CA THR A 210 23.00 -15.37 -3.50
C THR A 210 23.40 -15.81 -4.90
N LYS A 211 22.43 -16.25 -5.73
CA LYS A 211 22.66 -16.74 -7.08
C LYS A 211 21.76 -16.04 -8.09
N TRP A 212 22.40 -15.48 -9.11
CA TRP A 212 21.72 -14.72 -10.16
C TRP A 212 22.34 -15.03 -11.51
N ASP A 213 21.49 -15.21 -12.52
CA ASP A 213 21.87 -15.28 -13.92
C ASP A 213 21.73 -13.90 -14.55
N LEU A 214 22.81 -13.41 -15.16
CA LEU A 214 22.79 -12.17 -15.92
C LEU A 214 22.22 -12.40 -17.32
N VAL A 215 21.18 -11.65 -17.66
CA VAL A 215 20.55 -11.70 -18.99
C VAL A 215 20.69 -10.35 -19.67
N PRO A 216 21.50 -10.24 -20.74
CA PRO A 216 21.69 -8.99 -21.46
C PRO A 216 20.44 -8.63 -22.28
N ILE A 217 20.13 -7.34 -22.35
CA ILE A 217 19.12 -6.80 -23.27
C ILE A 217 19.83 -6.32 -24.54
N PRO A 218 19.54 -6.90 -25.73
CA PRO A 218 20.16 -6.47 -26.98
C PRO A 218 19.86 -4.99 -27.27
N GLN A 219 20.82 -4.25 -27.81
CA GLN A 219 20.61 -2.86 -28.23
C GLN A 219 20.39 -2.79 -29.73
N SER A 220 19.41 -1.97 -30.17
CA SER A 220 19.28 -1.64 -31.60
C SER A 220 20.54 -0.95 -32.11
N LYS A 221 20.97 -1.30 -33.33
CA LYS A 221 22.17 -0.74 -33.98
C LYS A 221 22.17 0.78 -34.12
N ASN A 222 20.99 1.40 -34.06
CA ASN A 222 20.83 2.85 -34.20
C ASN A 222 20.91 3.60 -32.86
N LEU A 223 20.99 2.89 -31.73
CA LEU A 223 21.20 3.52 -30.42
C LEU A 223 22.65 4.01 -30.30
N LYS A 224 22.82 5.29 -29.99
CA LYS A 224 24.15 5.92 -29.88
C LYS A 224 24.78 5.74 -28.50
N LYS A 225 24.29 6.50 -27.52
CA LYS A 225 24.86 6.55 -26.16
C LYS A 225 23.77 6.20 -25.17
N MET A 226 23.77 4.95 -24.74
CA MET A 226 22.94 4.44 -23.65
C MET A 226 23.61 4.70 -22.30
N TRP A 227 22.79 4.89 -21.27
CA TRP A 227 23.22 4.71 -19.88
C TRP A 227 22.15 3.87 -19.20
N GLY A 228 22.36 2.55 -19.16
CA GLY A 228 21.35 1.52 -18.90
C GLY A 228 20.73 1.43 -17.52
N GLU A 229 20.68 2.54 -16.78
CA GLU A 229 19.85 2.63 -15.58
C GLU A 229 18.39 2.43 -15.97
N SER A 230 17.85 1.29 -15.53
CA SER A 230 16.58 0.78 -16.01
C SER A 230 15.71 0.23 -14.87
N THR A 231 14.46 -0.06 -15.21
CA THR A 231 13.44 -0.66 -14.35
C THR A 231 12.65 -1.68 -15.18
N VAL A 232 12.11 -2.71 -14.54
CA VAL A 232 11.19 -3.67 -15.14
C VAL A 232 9.79 -3.55 -14.56
N ILE A 233 8.79 -3.87 -15.38
CA ILE A 233 7.41 -4.13 -14.97
C ILE A 233 7.12 -5.59 -15.33
N VAL A 234 6.76 -6.39 -14.33
CA VAL A 234 6.35 -7.79 -14.49
C VAL A 234 4.84 -7.85 -14.73
N SER A 235 4.41 -8.61 -15.72
CA SER A 235 3.00 -8.88 -16.05
C SER A 235 2.89 -10.33 -16.54
N ASP A 236 2.60 -11.24 -15.62
CA ASP A 236 2.71 -12.69 -15.83
C ASP A 236 4.11 -13.06 -16.37
N LYS A 237 4.16 -13.76 -17.51
CA LYS A 237 5.41 -14.08 -18.23
C LYS A 237 6.00 -12.91 -19.03
N GLN A 238 5.25 -11.84 -19.23
CA GLN A 238 5.69 -10.68 -19.99
C GLN A 238 6.41 -9.68 -19.11
N ILE A 239 7.56 -9.20 -19.56
CA ILE A 239 8.34 -8.19 -18.84
C ILE A 239 8.62 -7.02 -19.76
N THR A 240 8.36 -5.82 -19.28
CA THR A 240 8.75 -4.58 -19.96
C THR A 240 9.93 -3.96 -19.23
N ASN A 241 11.07 -3.76 -19.88
CA ASN A 241 12.18 -2.98 -19.36
C ASN A 241 12.09 -1.54 -19.91
N ILE A 242 12.24 -0.55 -19.04
CA ILE A 242 12.27 0.87 -19.39
C ILE A 242 13.61 1.44 -18.90
N SER A 243 14.38 2.04 -19.81
CA SER A 243 15.70 2.62 -19.50
C SER A 243 15.77 4.08 -19.93
N ARG A 244 16.62 4.86 -19.26
CA ARG A 244 17.03 6.17 -19.80
C ARG A 244 17.86 5.99 -21.07
N TYR A 245 17.70 6.90 -22.03
CA TYR A 245 18.53 6.90 -23.24
C TYR A 245 19.90 7.50 -22.94
N GLY A 246 19.99 8.74 -22.45
CA GLY A 246 21.26 9.43 -22.20
C GLY A 246 21.64 10.40 -23.33
N ASP A 247 21.47 9.98 -24.59
CA ASP A 247 21.64 10.87 -25.75
C ASP A 247 20.43 11.81 -25.96
N LYS A 248 19.20 11.28 -25.82
CA LYS A 248 17.95 12.03 -26.01
C LYS A 248 17.02 11.91 -24.80
N ALA A 249 16.03 12.80 -24.75
CA ALA A 249 14.98 12.81 -23.73
C ALA A 249 13.80 11.90 -24.15
N GLU A 250 14.08 10.62 -24.37
CA GLU A 250 13.13 9.60 -24.80
C GLU A 250 13.34 8.37 -23.91
N ALA A 251 12.25 7.73 -23.49
CA ALA A 251 12.35 6.44 -22.81
C ALA A 251 12.75 5.35 -23.81
N LEU A 252 13.74 4.55 -23.45
CA LEU A 252 14.07 3.32 -24.17
C LEU A 252 13.24 2.17 -23.61
N VAL A 253 12.81 1.26 -24.47
CA VAL A 253 12.01 0.10 -24.07
C VAL A 253 12.47 -1.18 -24.77
N ALA A 254 12.44 -2.27 -24.01
CA ALA A 254 12.56 -3.64 -24.49
C ALA A 254 11.50 -4.51 -23.79
N THR A 255 11.12 -5.62 -24.41
CA THR A 255 10.13 -6.56 -23.87
C THR A 255 10.64 -7.99 -23.92
N SER A 256 10.18 -8.80 -22.97
CA SER A 256 10.38 -10.24 -22.89
C SER A 256 9.03 -10.94 -22.75
N GLU A 257 8.93 -12.16 -23.27
CA GLU A 257 7.72 -13.00 -23.25
C GLU A 257 7.92 -14.30 -22.45
N ASP A 258 9.08 -14.47 -21.83
CA ASP A 258 9.56 -15.71 -21.21
C ASP A 258 10.23 -15.47 -19.84
N TYR A 259 9.65 -14.55 -19.07
CA TYR A 259 10.14 -14.15 -17.74
C TYR A 259 11.55 -13.55 -17.77
N GLY A 260 11.86 -12.76 -18.80
CA GLY A 260 13.11 -12.00 -18.89
C GLY A 260 14.30 -12.80 -19.41
N ARG A 261 14.10 -14.01 -19.94
CA ARG A 261 15.19 -14.88 -20.43
C ARG A 261 15.63 -14.51 -21.84
N THR A 262 14.72 -14.03 -22.66
CA THR A 262 15.00 -13.45 -23.97
C THR A 262 14.31 -12.11 -24.12
N TRP A 263 14.94 -11.20 -24.87
CA TRP A 263 14.51 -9.82 -25.00
C TRP A 263 14.46 -9.38 -26.46
N SER A 264 13.47 -8.55 -26.79
CA SER A 264 13.52 -7.71 -27.98
C SER A 264 14.65 -6.68 -27.89
N GLU A 265 15.07 -6.13 -29.04
CA GLU A 265 16.05 -5.05 -29.04
C GLU A 265 15.51 -3.81 -28.30
N MET A 266 16.34 -3.27 -27.41
CA MET A 266 16.13 -1.97 -26.80
C MET A 266 16.07 -0.90 -27.88
N ARG A 267 15.01 -0.08 -27.85
CA ARG A 267 14.76 0.96 -28.85
C ARG A 267 14.04 2.17 -28.25
N PRO A 268 14.12 3.36 -28.87
CA PRO A 268 13.38 4.53 -28.41
C PRO A 268 11.86 4.31 -28.50
N SER A 269 11.14 4.84 -27.51
CA SER A 269 9.68 4.83 -27.46
C SER A 269 9.09 6.19 -27.82
N ASN A 270 7.76 6.23 -27.95
CA ASN A 270 7.00 7.47 -28.12
C ASN A 270 6.79 8.28 -26.82
N LEU A 271 7.44 7.92 -25.70
CA LEU A 271 7.32 8.63 -24.43
C LEU A 271 8.57 9.49 -24.15
N PRO A 272 8.44 10.83 -24.14
CA PRO A 272 9.48 11.73 -23.65
C PRO A 272 9.80 11.44 -22.18
N MET A 273 11.07 11.30 -21.87
CA MET A 273 11.54 11.03 -20.50
C MET A 273 12.94 11.60 -20.34
N THR A 274 13.19 12.32 -19.25
CA THR A 274 14.49 12.93 -19.00
C THR A 274 15.62 11.90 -18.88
N THR A 275 16.87 12.35 -18.99
CA THR A 275 18.05 11.49 -18.91
C THR A 275 18.46 11.23 -17.45
N SER A 276 17.57 10.60 -16.68
CA SER A 276 17.74 10.15 -15.30
C SER A 276 17.22 8.73 -15.14
N LYS A 277 17.75 7.98 -14.16
CA LYS A 277 17.21 6.68 -13.75
C LYS A 277 15.68 6.77 -13.56
N PRO A 278 14.89 5.89 -14.19
CA PRO A 278 13.46 5.74 -13.91
C PRO A 278 13.21 4.69 -12.81
N ILE A 279 12.00 4.71 -12.25
CA ILE A 279 11.45 3.58 -11.49
C ILE A 279 10.01 3.33 -11.95
N ALA A 280 9.64 2.07 -12.11
CA ALA A 280 8.31 1.68 -12.56
C ALA A 280 7.83 0.42 -11.84
N GLY A 281 6.53 0.18 -11.88
CA GLY A 281 5.91 -1.02 -11.34
C GLY A 281 4.42 -1.04 -11.63
N THR A 282 3.71 -1.93 -10.94
CA THR A 282 2.25 -2.05 -10.99
C THR A 282 1.69 -1.78 -9.60
N LEU A 283 0.76 -0.84 -9.49
CA LEU A 283 0.04 -0.54 -8.26
C LEU A 283 -1.00 -1.64 -7.98
N SER A 284 -1.43 -1.77 -6.72
CA SER A 284 -2.54 -2.64 -6.32
C SER A 284 -3.87 -2.30 -7.00
N THR A 285 -3.99 -1.08 -7.54
CA THR A 285 -5.12 -0.66 -8.40
C THR A 285 -5.08 -1.25 -9.80
N GLY A 286 -4.05 -2.02 -10.16
CA GLY A 286 -3.83 -2.58 -11.50
C GLY A 286 -3.24 -1.59 -12.50
N GLN A 287 -2.95 -0.35 -12.09
CA GLN A 287 -2.29 0.64 -12.94
C GLN A 287 -0.77 0.41 -12.95
N ARG A 288 -0.16 0.52 -14.12
CA ARG A 288 1.29 0.70 -14.22
C ARG A 288 1.64 2.13 -13.83
N TYR A 289 2.78 2.30 -13.17
CA TYR A 289 3.35 3.61 -12.90
C TYR A 289 4.79 3.71 -13.38
N LEU A 290 5.24 4.92 -13.69
CA LEU A 290 6.62 5.27 -14.04
C LEU A 290 6.94 6.63 -13.42
N VAL A 291 7.86 6.66 -12.47
CA VAL A 291 8.39 7.90 -11.90
C VAL A 291 9.70 8.25 -12.60
N CYS A 292 9.67 9.35 -13.33
CA CYS A 292 10.79 10.07 -13.96
C CYS A 292 10.20 11.36 -14.56
N THR A 293 10.99 12.42 -14.74
CA THR A 293 10.48 13.65 -15.39
C THR A 293 10.05 13.34 -16.82
N THR A 294 8.75 13.48 -17.07
CA THR A 294 8.07 13.12 -18.32
C THR A 294 7.05 14.22 -18.63
N THR A 295 7.40 15.15 -19.52
CA THR A 295 6.49 16.20 -20.00
C THR A 295 6.77 16.48 -21.47
N ALA A 296 5.84 17.13 -22.17
CA ALA A 296 6.04 17.49 -23.58
C ALA A 296 7.20 18.50 -23.82
N ASP A 297 7.63 19.22 -22.78
CA ASP A 297 8.54 20.37 -22.87
C ASP A 297 9.74 20.34 -21.90
N SER A 298 9.94 19.24 -21.17
CA SER A 298 11.03 19.11 -20.20
C SER A 298 12.39 18.87 -20.88
N GLY A 299 12.40 18.14 -22.00
CA GLY A 299 13.65 17.69 -22.62
C GLY A 299 14.54 16.98 -21.59
N LYS A 300 15.80 17.40 -21.47
CA LYS A 300 16.76 16.83 -20.50
C LYS A 300 16.67 17.45 -19.10
N ARG A 301 15.73 18.35 -18.84
CA ARG A 301 15.52 18.93 -17.51
C ARG A 301 15.04 17.83 -16.56
N ARG A 302 15.59 17.76 -15.34
CA ARG A 302 15.21 16.80 -14.28
C ARG A 302 14.21 17.42 -13.31
N SER A 303 13.28 18.21 -13.83
CA SER A 303 12.22 18.84 -13.06
C SER A 303 11.05 19.26 -13.97
N PRO A 304 9.79 19.17 -13.50
CA PRO A 304 9.38 18.66 -12.18
C PRO A 304 9.59 17.14 -12.00
N LEU A 305 9.49 16.65 -10.77
CA LEU A 305 9.36 15.21 -10.51
C LEU A 305 7.92 14.82 -10.86
N THR A 306 7.78 13.86 -11.78
CA THR A 306 6.48 13.44 -12.30
C THR A 306 6.30 11.94 -12.18
N ILE A 307 5.04 11.53 -12.19
CA ILE A 307 4.61 10.14 -12.29
C ILE A 307 3.68 9.99 -13.49
N ALA A 308 4.06 9.13 -14.44
CA ALA A 308 3.20 8.68 -15.52
C ALA A 308 2.48 7.40 -15.08
N VAL A 309 1.20 7.29 -15.42
CA VAL A 309 0.34 6.16 -15.05
C VAL A 309 -0.49 5.67 -16.22
N SER A 310 -0.76 4.36 -16.25
CA SER A 310 -1.73 3.77 -17.16
C SER A 310 -3.14 3.81 -16.58
N ARG A 311 -4.14 3.51 -17.41
CA ARG A 311 -5.44 3.05 -16.91
C ARG A 311 -5.27 1.70 -16.22
N SER A 312 -6.17 1.36 -15.30
CA SER A 312 -6.13 0.06 -14.61
C SER A 312 -6.21 -1.09 -15.62
N GLY A 313 -5.31 -2.07 -15.49
CA GLY A 313 -5.21 -3.23 -16.39
C GLY A 313 -4.61 -2.95 -17.76
N GLU A 314 -4.40 -1.68 -18.13
CA GLU A 314 -3.77 -1.32 -19.40
C GLU A 314 -2.24 -1.26 -19.29
N THR A 315 -1.56 -1.53 -20.40
CA THR A 315 -0.10 -1.62 -20.46
C THR A 315 0.59 -0.31 -20.84
N LEU A 316 -0.15 0.63 -21.44
CA LEU A 316 0.36 1.92 -21.92
C LEU A 316 0.07 3.04 -20.92
N PHE A 317 1.05 3.93 -20.70
CA PHE A 317 0.83 5.13 -19.90
C PHE A 317 -0.05 6.13 -20.67
N SER A 318 -0.92 6.84 -19.96
CA SER A 318 -1.90 7.73 -20.58
C SER A 318 -2.15 9.04 -19.82
N LYS A 319 -1.64 9.17 -18.58
CA LYS A 319 -1.65 10.44 -17.83
C LYS A 319 -0.34 10.65 -17.10
N VAL A 320 0.00 11.92 -16.90
CA VAL A 320 1.09 12.35 -16.04
C VAL A 320 0.53 13.21 -14.92
N PHE A 321 1.09 13.08 -13.72
CA PHE A 321 0.93 14.02 -12.63
C PHE A 321 2.28 14.60 -12.21
N VAL A 322 2.28 15.85 -11.75
CA VAL A 322 3.42 16.43 -11.03
C VAL A 322 3.35 15.96 -9.59
N ILE A 323 4.39 15.27 -9.14
CA ILE A 323 4.60 15.00 -7.70
C ILE A 323 5.09 16.29 -7.05
N ARG A 324 6.13 16.91 -7.61
CA ARG A 324 6.80 18.08 -7.01
C ARG A 324 7.53 18.92 -8.05
N HIS A 325 7.43 20.25 -7.94
CA HIS A 325 8.24 21.20 -8.71
C HIS A 325 9.62 21.44 -8.07
N ALA A 326 10.59 21.94 -8.86
CA ALA A 326 11.94 22.24 -8.36
C ALA A 326 11.94 23.33 -7.27
N GLU A 327 11.10 24.34 -7.45
CA GLU A 327 10.79 25.34 -6.43
C GLU A 327 9.60 24.84 -5.60
N PHE A 328 9.75 24.91 -4.30
CA PHE A 328 8.86 24.31 -3.28
C PHE A 328 9.10 25.00 -1.94
N THR A 329 8.91 26.32 -1.91
CA THR A 329 9.34 27.21 -0.82
C THR A 329 8.69 26.87 0.53
N ASP A 330 7.44 26.42 0.51
CA ASP A 330 6.66 26.14 1.73
C ASP A 330 6.79 24.68 2.20
N GLY A 331 7.52 23.85 1.48
CA GLY A 331 7.69 22.43 1.79
C GLY A 331 9.08 22.09 2.35
N PRO A 332 9.24 20.90 2.94
CA PRO A 332 10.52 20.49 3.51
C PRO A 332 11.55 20.20 2.41
N GLY A 333 12.82 20.27 2.79
CA GLY A 333 13.95 19.91 1.93
C GLY A 333 14.49 21.08 1.11
N GLU A 334 15.33 20.72 0.14
CA GLU A 334 16.05 21.68 -0.68
C GLU A 334 15.10 22.31 -1.73
N SER A 335 15.17 23.62 -1.95
CA SER A 335 14.27 24.32 -2.86
C SER A 335 15.01 25.32 -3.72
N HIS A 336 14.99 25.12 -5.05
CA HIS A 336 15.66 26.03 -5.97
C HIS A 336 15.11 25.87 -7.42
N PRO A 337 14.93 26.95 -8.20
CA PRO A 337 14.41 26.87 -9.57
C PRO A 337 15.21 25.98 -10.53
N LYS A 338 16.51 25.79 -10.24
CA LYS A 338 17.42 24.93 -11.02
C LYS A 338 17.68 23.56 -10.38
N ALA A 339 16.96 23.20 -9.31
CA ALA A 339 17.11 21.91 -8.66
C ALA A 339 16.78 20.77 -9.64
N ALA A 340 17.60 19.73 -9.60
CA ALA A 340 17.35 18.46 -10.28
C ALA A 340 16.75 17.47 -9.28
N LEU A 341 15.56 16.96 -9.59
CA LEU A 341 14.84 15.92 -8.86
C LEU A 341 15.03 14.61 -9.62
N SER A 342 15.78 13.67 -9.07
CA SER A 342 16.33 12.57 -9.86
C SER A 342 16.53 11.27 -9.07
N TYR A 343 16.78 10.19 -9.79
CA TYR A 343 16.96 8.83 -9.26
C TYR A 343 15.84 8.42 -8.30
N PRO A 344 14.57 8.50 -8.74
CA PRO A 344 13.48 7.98 -7.96
C PRO A 344 13.63 6.47 -7.70
N TYR A 345 13.11 6.06 -6.55
CA TYR A 345 12.84 4.70 -6.15
C TYR A 345 11.46 4.68 -5.51
N ALA A 346 10.68 3.62 -5.72
CA ALA A 346 9.30 3.60 -5.26
C ALA A 346 8.87 2.22 -4.80
N ILE A 347 8.05 2.20 -3.75
CA ILE A 347 7.38 1.01 -3.23
C ILE A 347 5.96 1.39 -2.81
N GLU A 348 5.02 0.49 -3.03
CA GLU A 348 3.66 0.65 -2.50
C GLU A 348 3.56 -0.02 -1.13
N HIS A 349 2.91 0.66 -0.18
CA HIS A 349 2.57 0.11 1.13
C HIS A 349 1.29 0.76 1.65
N ASP A 350 0.34 -0.06 2.13
CA ASP A 350 -0.91 0.38 2.76
C ASP A 350 -1.67 1.48 1.99
N GLY A 351 -1.85 1.28 0.68
CA GLY A 351 -2.60 2.21 -0.18
C GLY A 351 -1.87 3.52 -0.51
N LYS A 352 -0.58 3.61 -0.19
CA LYS A 352 0.27 4.76 -0.49
C LYS A 352 1.47 4.32 -1.32
N LEU A 353 1.86 5.13 -2.30
CA LEU A 353 3.12 5.00 -3.03
C LEU A 353 4.16 5.90 -2.36
N TYR A 354 5.22 5.29 -1.85
CA TYR A 354 6.38 5.99 -1.29
C TYR A 354 7.39 6.17 -2.41
N VAL A 355 7.89 7.38 -2.61
CA VAL A 355 8.84 7.74 -3.67
C VAL A 355 10.03 8.44 -3.04
N GLY A 356 11.14 7.72 -2.89
CA GLY A 356 12.44 8.30 -2.50
C GLY A 356 13.14 8.88 -3.72
N TYR A 357 13.77 10.05 -3.60
CA TYR A 357 14.46 10.70 -4.72
C TYR A 357 15.61 11.59 -4.22
N SER A 358 16.55 11.88 -5.12
CA SER A 358 17.63 12.84 -4.87
C SER A 358 17.27 14.23 -5.36
N ASN A 359 17.59 15.24 -4.56
CA ASN A 359 17.34 16.64 -4.87
C ASN A 359 18.63 17.46 -4.77
N SER A 360 19.00 18.12 -5.86
CA SER A 360 20.27 18.84 -5.92
C SER A 360 20.29 20.21 -5.27
N GLY A 361 19.11 20.75 -4.92
CA GLY A 361 18.96 22.06 -4.29
C GLY A 361 19.63 23.21 -5.02
N ASP A 362 20.03 24.22 -4.24
CA ASP A 362 20.91 25.28 -4.72
C ASP A 362 22.37 24.80 -4.69
N LYS A 363 23.01 24.85 -5.86
CA LYS A 363 24.41 24.48 -6.03
C LYS A 363 25.37 25.66 -5.87
N SER A 364 24.87 26.89 -5.78
CA SER A 364 25.70 28.10 -5.79
C SER A 364 26.68 28.17 -4.61
N ALA A 365 26.28 27.60 -3.46
CA ALA A 365 27.08 27.54 -2.24
C ALA A 365 27.93 26.26 -2.10
N ARG A 366 27.86 25.32 -3.06
CA ARG A 366 28.61 24.04 -2.99
C ARG A 366 30.07 24.28 -3.36
N ILE A 367 30.99 23.67 -2.61
CA ILE A 367 32.43 23.89 -2.73
C ILE A 367 33.10 22.67 -3.34
N GLY A 368 33.96 22.88 -4.35
CA GLY A 368 34.79 21.84 -4.96
C GLY A 368 35.21 22.18 -6.38
N THR A 369 36.09 21.37 -6.96
CA THR A 369 36.52 21.53 -8.37
C THR A 369 36.43 20.19 -9.07
N GLY A 370 35.37 19.97 -9.85
CA GLY A 370 35.17 18.73 -10.61
C GLY A 370 34.15 17.77 -9.98
N ARG A 371 34.51 16.49 -9.85
CA ARG A 371 33.60 15.40 -9.41
C ARG A 371 33.04 15.59 -8.00
N GLU A 372 33.69 16.43 -7.20
CA GLU A 372 33.23 16.89 -5.89
C GLU A 372 31.92 17.70 -5.94
N LEU A 373 31.62 18.33 -7.09
CA LEU A 373 30.41 19.12 -7.30
C LEU A 373 29.26 18.29 -7.93
N TRP A 374 29.50 17.01 -8.20
CA TRP A 374 28.53 16.14 -8.84
C TRP A 374 27.64 15.51 -7.77
N ASN A 375 26.32 15.60 -7.98
CA ASN A 375 25.32 14.98 -7.11
C ASN A 375 25.48 15.32 -5.61
N ASN A 376 25.78 16.59 -5.30
CA ASN A 376 25.64 17.18 -3.96
C ASN A 376 24.17 17.33 -3.59
N ASN A 377 23.51 16.21 -3.33
CA ASN A 377 22.07 16.15 -3.19
C ASN A 377 21.65 15.90 -1.74
N SER A 378 20.43 16.27 -1.40
CA SER A 378 19.65 15.64 -0.33
C SER A 378 18.99 14.35 -0.85
N ALA A 379 18.61 13.46 0.07
CA ALA A 379 17.61 12.41 -0.15
C ALA A 379 16.29 12.86 0.46
N GLU A 380 15.22 12.79 -0.32
CA GLU A 380 13.88 13.24 0.05
C GLU A 380 12.85 12.16 -0.26
N LEU A 381 11.70 12.24 0.40
CA LEU A 381 10.59 11.31 0.27
C LEU A 381 9.31 12.08 -0.11
N ALA A 382 8.55 11.52 -1.04
CA ALA A 382 7.15 11.86 -1.27
C ALA A 382 6.27 10.63 -0.97
N VAL A 383 5.17 10.83 -0.26
CA VAL A 383 4.19 9.78 0.07
C VAL A 383 2.86 10.15 -0.54
N ILE A 384 2.41 9.35 -1.50
CA ILE A 384 1.30 9.65 -2.39
C ILE A 384 0.18 8.65 -2.13
N PRO A 385 -1.01 9.07 -1.68
CA PRO A 385 -2.21 8.23 -1.73
C PRO A 385 -2.49 7.74 -3.16
N ILE A 386 -2.55 6.42 -3.38
CA ILE A 386 -2.61 5.87 -4.75
C ILE A 386 -3.96 6.11 -5.44
N ASP A 387 -4.99 6.47 -4.68
CA ASP A 387 -6.31 6.87 -5.20
C ASP A 387 -6.24 8.16 -6.02
N GLN A 388 -5.25 9.03 -5.77
CA GLN A 388 -5.01 10.23 -6.56
C GLN A 388 -4.38 9.97 -7.93
N LEU A 389 -3.77 8.80 -8.12
CA LEU A 389 -3.05 8.44 -9.35
C LEU A 389 -3.96 7.93 -10.46
N ARG A 390 -5.28 8.07 -10.32
CA ARG A 390 -6.26 7.59 -11.29
C ARG A 390 -6.27 8.49 -12.53
N THR A 391 -6.23 7.87 -13.71
CA THR A 391 -6.07 8.60 -14.99
C THR A 391 -7.30 9.36 -15.45
N ASP A 392 -8.42 9.17 -14.78
CA ASP A 392 -9.68 9.53 -15.37
C ASP A 392 -10.24 10.79 -14.69
N GLU A 393 -10.17 11.92 -15.40
CA GLU A 393 -11.13 13.01 -15.13
C GLU A 393 -12.50 12.48 -15.55
N GLY A 394 -13.23 11.92 -14.59
CA GLY A 394 -14.60 11.43 -14.81
C GLY A 394 -14.72 10.21 -15.73
N SER A 395 -13.94 9.14 -15.53
CA SER A 395 -14.26 7.82 -16.11
C SER A 395 -13.57 6.67 -15.36
N LEU A 396 -14.25 6.10 -14.38
CA LEU A 396 -13.95 4.81 -13.76
C LEU A 396 -13.46 3.73 -14.81
N SER A 397 -12.62 2.77 -14.42
CA SER A 397 -11.83 1.79 -15.23
C SER A 397 -12.61 0.93 -16.27
N PRO A 398 -12.00 0.05 -17.11
CA PRO A 398 -12.74 -0.82 -18.04
C PRO A 398 -13.22 -2.14 -17.40
N THR A 399 -13.59 -2.12 -16.14
CA THR A 399 -14.90 -2.63 -15.77
C THR A 399 -15.37 -1.56 -14.85
N GLU A 400 -15.92 -0.49 -15.36
CA GLU A 400 -16.42 0.59 -14.55
C GLU A 400 -17.09 1.60 -15.49
N PRO A 401 -18.05 2.34 -14.98
CA PRO A 401 -19.22 2.79 -15.69
C PRO A 401 -19.02 4.10 -16.37
N THR A 402 -19.49 4.19 -17.59
CA THR A 402 -19.59 5.46 -18.27
C THR A 402 -20.79 6.30 -17.78
N ASN A 403 -21.65 5.73 -16.91
CA ASN A 403 -22.81 6.41 -16.28
C ASN A 403 -23.31 5.67 -15.02
N VAL A 404 -24.28 6.25 -14.28
CA VAL A 404 -24.85 5.66 -13.04
C VAL A 404 -25.38 4.22 -13.24
N ASN A 405 -25.85 3.87 -14.43
CA ASN A 405 -26.40 2.55 -14.71
C ASN A 405 -25.33 1.49 -14.95
N GLU A 406 -24.23 1.85 -15.63
CA GLU A 406 -23.10 0.94 -15.73
C GLU A 406 -22.42 0.77 -14.34
N ALA A 407 -22.60 1.72 -13.40
CA ALA A 407 -22.05 1.72 -12.03
C ALA A 407 -22.77 0.76 -11.15
N ALA A 408 -24.07 0.78 -11.30
CA ALA A 408 -24.89 -0.30 -10.84
C ALA A 408 -24.46 -1.62 -11.49
N ALA A 409 -24.30 -1.71 -12.82
CA ALA A 409 -24.08 -3.00 -13.51
C ALA A 409 -22.76 -3.69 -13.14
N MET A 410 -21.75 -2.88 -12.86
CA MET A 410 -20.39 -3.34 -12.77
C MET A 410 -19.95 -3.48 -11.30
N LYS A 411 -20.42 -2.60 -10.42
CA LYS A 411 -20.56 -2.92 -8.98
C LYS A 411 -21.40 -4.18 -8.79
N ALA A 412 -22.48 -4.37 -9.56
CA ALA A 412 -23.27 -5.59 -9.51
C ALA A 412 -22.49 -6.81 -10.03
N ARG A 413 -21.53 -6.66 -10.93
CA ARG A 413 -20.67 -7.76 -11.39
C ARG A 413 -19.66 -8.16 -10.32
N GLU A 414 -19.01 -7.19 -9.68
CA GLU A 414 -18.10 -7.45 -8.55
C GLU A 414 -18.85 -8.00 -7.34
N GLU A 415 -20.02 -7.42 -7.04
CA GLU A 415 -20.93 -7.94 -6.02
C GLU A 415 -21.40 -9.35 -6.38
N ALA A 416 -21.67 -9.66 -7.66
CA ALA A 416 -22.03 -11.00 -8.11
C ALA A 416 -20.86 -11.98 -8.03
N GLU A 417 -19.64 -11.57 -8.35
CA GLU A 417 -18.45 -12.43 -8.22
C GLU A 417 -18.11 -12.68 -6.75
N LEU A 418 -18.16 -11.64 -5.91
CA LEU A 418 -18.04 -11.75 -4.47
C LEU A 418 -19.15 -12.64 -3.90
N ASP A 419 -20.39 -12.47 -4.35
CA ASP A 419 -21.51 -13.30 -3.93
C ASP A 419 -21.29 -14.75 -4.36
N GLN A 420 -20.85 -15.01 -5.59
CA GLN A 420 -20.53 -16.36 -6.06
C GLN A 420 -19.45 -17.02 -5.20
N LYS A 421 -18.35 -16.32 -4.91
CA LYS A 421 -17.27 -16.80 -4.02
C LYS A 421 -17.79 -17.05 -2.60
N TYR A 422 -18.63 -16.16 -2.11
CA TYR A 422 -19.23 -16.28 -0.78
C TYR A 422 -20.22 -17.44 -0.70
N GLN A 423 -21.13 -17.63 -1.67
CA GLN A 423 -22.04 -18.77 -1.72
C GLN A 423 -21.27 -20.10 -1.84
N ALA A 424 -20.19 -20.13 -2.62
CA ALA A 424 -19.31 -21.29 -2.70
C ALA A 424 -18.60 -21.61 -1.38
N TRP A 425 -18.32 -20.59 -0.56
CA TRP A 425 -17.83 -20.76 0.82
C TRP A 425 -18.96 -21.24 1.75
N VAL A 426 -20.15 -20.62 1.73
CA VAL A 426 -21.33 -21.01 2.54
C VAL A 426 -21.72 -22.47 2.29
N ALA A 427 -21.66 -22.93 1.04
CA ALA A 427 -21.98 -24.32 0.67
C ALA A 427 -21.09 -25.37 1.36
N LYS A 428 -19.91 -24.98 1.86
CA LYS A 428 -18.97 -25.86 2.59
C LYS A 428 -19.23 -25.89 4.10
N LEU A 429 -20.11 -25.04 4.61
CA LEU A 429 -20.40 -24.93 6.04
C LEU A 429 -21.43 -25.96 6.51
N THR A 430 -21.52 -26.16 7.82
CA THR A 430 -22.56 -26.99 8.44
C THR A 430 -23.97 -26.39 8.25
N PRO A 431 -25.05 -27.18 8.38
CA PRO A 431 -26.42 -26.65 8.25
C PRO A 431 -26.74 -25.49 9.21
N ALA A 432 -26.22 -25.54 10.44
CA ALA A 432 -26.41 -24.48 11.44
C ALA A 432 -25.69 -23.18 11.03
N GLN A 433 -24.45 -23.30 10.55
CA GLN A 433 -23.70 -22.16 10.01
C GLN A 433 -24.39 -21.57 8.78
N GLN A 434 -24.90 -22.41 7.86
CA GLN A 434 -25.65 -21.94 6.69
C GLN A 434 -26.91 -21.17 7.07
N ALA A 435 -27.66 -21.64 8.08
CA ALA A 435 -28.83 -20.95 8.60
C ALA A 435 -28.45 -19.58 9.20
N TRP A 436 -27.31 -19.49 9.88
CA TRP A 436 -26.81 -18.23 10.41
C TRP A 436 -26.37 -17.25 9.32
N GLU A 437 -25.61 -17.71 8.32
CA GLU A 437 -25.21 -16.89 7.17
C GLU A 437 -26.43 -16.39 6.39
N LYS A 438 -27.52 -17.16 6.32
CA LYS A 438 -28.79 -16.72 5.75
C LYS A 438 -29.39 -15.55 6.54
N THR A 439 -29.35 -15.61 7.86
CA THR A 439 -29.80 -14.49 8.72
C THR A 439 -28.91 -13.26 8.53
N LEU A 440 -27.58 -13.40 8.47
CA LEU A 440 -26.67 -12.28 8.23
C LEU A 440 -26.92 -11.61 6.88
N GLN A 441 -27.18 -12.40 5.83
CA GLN A 441 -27.55 -11.87 4.51
C GLN A 441 -28.84 -11.04 4.54
N ALA A 442 -29.81 -11.40 5.40
CA ALA A 442 -31.05 -10.66 5.56
C ALA A 442 -30.88 -9.37 6.41
N GLU A 443 -29.93 -9.35 7.33
CA GLU A 443 -29.90 -8.34 8.41
C GLU A 443 -28.73 -7.35 8.36
N LEU A 444 -27.58 -7.68 7.77
CA LEU A 444 -26.40 -6.80 7.76
C LEU A 444 -26.54 -5.58 6.83
N GLY A 445 -27.52 -5.60 5.92
CA GLY A 445 -27.79 -4.51 4.99
C GLY A 445 -26.63 -4.25 4.01
N SER A 446 -26.79 -3.22 3.17
CA SER A 446 -25.87 -2.94 2.06
C SER A 446 -24.48 -2.46 2.48
N PHE A 447 -24.32 -1.94 3.71
CA PHE A 447 -23.03 -1.45 4.18
C PHE A 447 -22.17 -2.58 4.77
N TYR A 448 -22.71 -3.38 5.69
CA TYR A 448 -21.92 -4.39 6.41
C TYR A 448 -21.88 -5.75 5.71
N LEU A 449 -22.91 -6.13 4.96
CA LEU A 449 -22.93 -7.43 4.29
C LEU A 449 -21.75 -7.59 3.30
N PRO A 450 -21.42 -6.60 2.43
CA PRO A 450 -20.27 -6.74 1.52
C PRO A 450 -18.91 -6.81 2.24
N ILE A 451 -18.79 -6.17 3.41
CA ILE A 451 -17.57 -6.25 4.25
C ILE A 451 -17.45 -7.67 4.80
N HIS A 452 -18.53 -8.19 5.40
CA HIS A 452 -18.57 -9.54 5.95
C HIS A 452 -18.24 -10.59 4.87
N LYS A 453 -18.87 -10.51 3.69
CA LYS A 453 -18.60 -11.43 2.56
C LYS A 453 -17.11 -11.45 2.18
N ARG A 454 -16.49 -10.27 2.04
CA ARG A 454 -15.06 -10.17 1.68
C ARG A 454 -14.15 -10.80 2.73
N GLU A 455 -14.43 -10.55 4.01
CA GLU A 455 -13.68 -11.14 5.11
C GLU A 455 -13.81 -12.66 5.16
N LYS A 456 -15.03 -13.20 4.95
CA LYS A 456 -15.26 -14.66 4.94
C LYS A 456 -14.55 -15.36 3.78
N VAL A 457 -14.64 -14.79 2.58
CA VAL A 457 -13.92 -15.30 1.39
C VAL A 457 -12.39 -15.24 1.60
N ALA A 458 -11.89 -14.23 2.32
CA ALA A 458 -10.47 -14.10 2.65
C ALA A 458 -10.01 -14.88 3.90
N GLY A 459 -10.90 -15.66 4.53
CA GLY A 459 -10.57 -16.45 5.73
C GLY A 459 -10.32 -15.62 7.00
N LYS A 460 -10.79 -14.38 7.07
CA LYS A 460 -10.60 -13.47 8.22
C LYS A 460 -11.79 -13.56 9.19
N PRO A 461 -11.59 -13.74 10.51
CA PRO A 461 -12.68 -13.75 11.48
C PRO A 461 -13.26 -12.35 11.71
N ASN A 462 -14.55 -12.25 12.05
CA ASN A 462 -15.19 -10.98 12.44
C ASN A 462 -16.25 -11.13 13.55
N ALA A 463 -16.88 -10.03 13.93
CA ALA A 463 -17.83 -9.97 15.04
C ALA A 463 -19.12 -10.77 14.82
N TRP A 464 -19.42 -11.16 13.58
CA TRP A 464 -20.63 -11.91 13.22
C TRP A 464 -20.38 -13.39 12.96
N ASP A 465 -19.15 -13.87 13.17
CA ASP A 465 -18.84 -15.28 13.03
C ASP A 465 -19.82 -16.14 13.85
N PHE A 466 -20.24 -17.25 13.24
CA PHE A 466 -21.03 -18.28 13.90
C PHE A 466 -20.31 -18.78 15.16
N VAL A 467 -21.07 -18.95 16.23
CA VAL A 467 -20.58 -19.48 17.51
C VAL A 467 -21.28 -20.80 17.73
N GLU A 468 -20.50 -21.88 17.74
CA GLU A 468 -20.97 -23.18 18.20
C GLU A 468 -21.09 -23.12 19.73
N ASP A 469 -22.25 -23.51 20.24
CA ASP A 469 -22.49 -23.50 21.68
C ASP A 469 -21.77 -24.68 22.34
N ASP A 470 -21.07 -24.40 23.43
CA ASP A 470 -20.87 -25.40 24.47
C ASP A 470 -22.14 -25.45 25.34
N PRO A 471 -22.88 -26.58 25.37
CA PRO A 471 -24.16 -26.67 26.08
C PRO A 471 -24.04 -26.49 27.60
N VAL A 472 -22.83 -26.63 28.19
CA VAL A 472 -22.64 -26.38 29.62
C VAL A 472 -22.39 -24.90 29.94
N LEU A 473 -22.07 -24.09 28.94
CA LEU A 473 -21.77 -22.67 29.11
C LEU A 473 -23.03 -21.79 28.93
N PRO A 474 -23.12 -20.68 29.66
CA PRO A 474 -24.17 -19.69 29.48
C PRO A 474 -24.08 -19.00 28.12
N ARG A 475 -25.25 -18.68 27.54
CA ARG A 475 -25.36 -17.95 26.28
C ARG A 475 -25.57 -16.47 26.53
N VAL A 476 -24.69 -15.66 25.94
CA VAL A 476 -24.69 -14.21 26.03
C VAL A 476 -24.96 -13.63 24.65
N LEU A 477 -25.94 -12.74 24.54
CA LEU A 477 -26.20 -11.98 23.32
C LEU A 477 -25.74 -10.53 23.49
N LEU A 478 -24.85 -10.07 22.60
CA LEU A 478 -24.46 -8.67 22.47
C LEU A 478 -25.32 -7.95 21.42
N ILE A 479 -26.00 -6.88 21.82
CA ILE A 479 -26.79 -5.99 20.95
C ILE A 479 -26.20 -4.58 21.04
N GLY A 480 -25.66 -4.02 19.96
CA GLY A 480 -25.12 -2.67 20.04
C GLY A 480 -24.55 -2.17 18.73
N ASP A 481 -24.03 -0.95 18.78
CA ASP A 481 -23.52 -0.23 17.62
C ASP A 481 -22.12 -0.66 17.17
N SER A 482 -21.46 0.19 16.38
CA SER A 482 -20.15 -0.06 15.79
C SER A 482 -19.05 -0.15 16.83
N VAL A 483 -19.20 0.51 17.99
CA VAL A 483 -18.26 0.38 19.13
C VAL A 483 -18.39 -1.01 19.71
N SER A 484 -19.62 -1.48 19.92
CA SER A 484 -19.87 -2.85 20.39
C SER A 484 -19.35 -3.91 19.43
N ARG A 485 -19.49 -3.68 18.12
CA ARG A 485 -18.95 -4.57 17.09
C ARG A 485 -17.43 -4.67 17.21
N ALA A 486 -16.75 -3.55 17.42
CA ALA A 486 -15.30 -3.51 17.47
C ALA A 486 -14.72 -4.29 18.65
N TYR A 487 -15.34 -4.25 19.84
CA TYR A 487 -14.85 -5.00 21.00
C TYR A 487 -15.32 -6.46 21.07
N THR A 488 -16.27 -6.88 20.22
CA THR A 488 -16.92 -8.22 20.30
C THR A 488 -15.91 -9.37 20.27
N GLN A 489 -14.89 -9.30 19.41
CA GLN A 489 -13.87 -10.36 19.33
C GLN A 489 -13.02 -10.46 20.59
N THR A 490 -12.70 -9.32 21.22
CA THR A 490 -11.98 -9.29 22.50
C THR A 490 -12.83 -9.94 23.60
N VAL A 491 -14.12 -9.63 23.68
CA VAL A 491 -15.03 -10.24 24.66
C VAL A 491 -15.08 -11.76 24.48
N ARG A 492 -15.26 -12.24 23.23
CA ARG A 492 -15.21 -13.68 22.90
C ARG A 492 -13.91 -14.33 23.36
N LYS A 493 -12.76 -13.72 23.05
CA LYS A 493 -11.44 -14.22 23.46
C LYS A 493 -11.30 -14.30 24.99
N LYS A 494 -11.76 -13.28 25.72
CA LYS A 494 -11.60 -13.18 27.18
C LYS A 494 -12.60 -14.04 27.97
N LEU A 495 -13.70 -14.46 27.34
CA LEU A 495 -14.73 -15.34 27.89
C LEU A 495 -14.72 -16.76 27.29
N ALA A 496 -13.68 -17.11 26.53
CA ALA A 496 -13.50 -18.47 26.04
C ALA A 496 -13.51 -19.46 27.22
N GLY A 497 -14.35 -20.49 27.14
CA GLY A 497 -14.55 -21.47 28.23
C GLY A 497 -15.39 -20.97 29.41
N ILE A 498 -15.96 -19.76 29.34
CA ILE A 498 -16.79 -19.16 30.39
C ILE A 498 -18.21 -18.91 29.90
N ALA A 499 -18.38 -18.46 28.64
CA ALA A 499 -19.69 -18.20 28.04
C ALA A 499 -19.64 -18.33 26.51
N ASN A 500 -20.77 -18.74 25.91
CA ASN A 500 -21.00 -18.65 24.47
C ASN A 500 -21.42 -17.21 24.13
N VAL A 501 -20.51 -16.43 23.54
CA VAL A 501 -20.74 -14.99 23.28
C VAL A 501 -21.17 -14.76 21.83
N HIS A 502 -22.46 -14.55 21.65
CA HIS A 502 -23.10 -14.24 20.38
C HIS A 502 -23.27 -12.74 20.21
N ARG A 503 -23.50 -12.33 18.96
CA ARG A 503 -23.83 -10.96 18.60
C ARG A 503 -25.07 -10.94 17.73
N ALA A 504 -25.92 -9.94 17.92
CA ALA A 504 -27.00 -9.65 16.99
C ALA A 504 -26.48 -9.55 15.54
N PRO A 505 -27.25 -10.02 14.54
CA PRO A 505 -26.86 -10.02 13.13
C PRO A 505 -26.92 -8.62 12.50
N ALA A 506 -26.53 -7.57 13.23
CA ALA A 506 -26.62 -6.17 12.81
C ALA A 506 -25.59 -5.28 13.51
N ASN A 507 -25.50 -4.03 13.05
CA ASN A 507 -24.92 -2.91 13.81
C ASN A 507 -25.94 -2.25 14.77
N CYS A 508 -27.14 -2.82 14.90
CA CYS A 508 -28.24 -2.48 15.80
C CYS A 508 -28.82 -1.04 15.74
N GLY A 509 -28.04 -0.02 15.39
CA GLY A 509 -28.51 1.32 15.05
C GLY A 509 -29.22 2.02 16.21
N SER A 510 -30.26 2.78 15.87
CA SER A 510 -31.09 3.54 16.82
C SER A 510 -32.14 2.67 17.51
N THR A 511 -32.70 3.15 18.62
CA THR A 511 -33.86 2.54 19.30
C THR A 511 -35.04 2.27 18.36
N SER A 512 -35.30 3.15 17.39
CA SER A 512 -36.34 2.97 16.37
C SER A 512 -36.08 1.79 15.42
N THR A 513 -34.81 1.49 15.13
CA THR A 513 -34.42 0.26 14.41
C THR A 513 -34.59 -0.95 15.31
N GLY A 514 -34.20 -0.82 16.58
CA GLY A 514 -34.41 -1.82 17.61
C GLY A 514 -35.84 -2.33 17.63
N LEU A 515 -36.84 -1.44 17.73
CA LEU A 515 -38.24 -1.85 17.83
C LEU A 515 -38.73 -2.68 16.64
N LYS A 516 -38.12 -2.48 15.45
CA LYS A 516 -38.48 -3.21 14.24
C LYS A 516 -37.80 -4.56 14.12
N LYS A 517 -36.66 -4.75 14.80
CA LYS A 517 -35.73 -5.85 14.54
C LYS A 517 -35.38 -6.69 15.77
N ILE A 518 -35.81 -6.27 16.96
CA ILE A 518 -35.45 -6.94 18.21
C ILE A 518 -35.82 -8.42 18.20
N ASP A 519 -36.98 -8.81 17.66
CA ASP A 519 -37.39 -10.21 17.56
C ASP A 519 -36.43 -11.04 16.69
N VAL A 520 -35.89 -10.46 15.62
CA VAL A 520 -34.90 -11.11 14.76
C VAL A 520 -33.56 -11.27 15.48
N TRP A 521 -33.16 -10.26 16.26
CA TRP A 521 -31.89 -10.30 16.99
C TRP A 521 -31.92 -11.26 18.17
N LEU A 522 -33.06 -11.37 18.84
CA LEU A 522 -33.30 -12.40 19.85
C LEU A 522 -33.35 -13.79 19.20
N GLY A 523 -34.01 -13.91 18.04
CA GLY A 523 -34.24 -15.19 17.36
C GLY A 523 -34.97 -16.19 18.25
N ASP A 524 -34.89 -17.47 17.90
CA ASP A 524 -35.53 -18.56 18.65
C ASP A 524 -34.67 -19.08 19.81
N ASN A 525 -33.55 -18.41 20.10
CA ASN A 525 -32.56 -18.88 21.08
C ASN A 525 -32.96 -18.49 22.50
N LYS A 526 -32.62 -19.36 23.46
CA LYS A 526 -32.72 -19.06 24.89
C LYS A 526 -31.45 -18.37 25.36
N TRP A 527 -31.57 -17.10 25.76
CA TRP A 527 -30.46 -16.29 26.26
C TRP A 527 -30.42 -16.33 27.78
N ASP A 528 -29.22 -16.51 28.35
CA ASP A 528 -29.01 -16.37 29.79
C ASP A 528 -28.76 -14.88 30.13
N VAL A 529 -28.04 -14.17 29.25
CA VAL A 529 -27.75 -12.74 29.39
C VAL A 529 -27.92 -12.03 28.05
N ILE A 530 -28.55 -10.86 28.07
CA ILE A 530 -28.59 -9.94 26.94
C ILE A 530 -27.90 -8.64 27.38
N HIS A 531 -26.77 -8.33 26.74
CA HIS A 531 -26.04 -7.08 26.94
C HIS A 531 -26.30 -6.16 25.76
N PHE A 532 -26.85 -4.99 26.04
CA PHE A 532 -27.37 -4.12 24.99
C PHE A 532 -26.98 -2.64 25.16
N ASN A 533 -26.81 -1.95 24.03
CA ASN A 533 -26.54 -0.52 23.96
C ASN A 533 -27.37 0.16 22.85
N PHE A 534 -27.91 1.34 23.17
CA PHE A 534 -28.46 2.32 22.22
C PHE A 534 -28.14 3.73 22.70
N GLY A 535 -27.46 4.54 21.90
CA GLY A 535 -27.25 5.95 22.22
C GLY A 535 -26.61 6.76 21.11
N ILE A 536 -25.49 6.31 20.53
CA ILE A 536 -24.77 7.07 19.48
C ILE A 536 -25.68 7.38 18.29
N HIS A 537 -26.51 6.43 17.89
CA HIS A 537 -27.43 6.57 16.76
C HIS A 537 -28.73 7.35 17.09
N ASP A 538 -28.99 7.64 18.37
CA ASP A 538 -30.14 8.43 18.86
C ASP A 538 -29.73 9.83 19.36
N ARG A 539 -28.49 10.25 19.11
CA ARG A 539 -27.93 11.56 19.54
C ARG A 539 -28.75 12.78 19.09
N ALA A 540 -29.44 12.68 17.95
CA ALA A 540 -30.31 13.72 17.42
C ALA A 540 -31.81 13.43 17.63
N THR A 541 -32.16 12.32 18.27
CA THR A 541 -33.55 11.94 18.55
C THR A 541 -34.06 12.73 19.75
N PRO A 542 -35.28 13.30 19.71
CA PRO A 542 -35.88 13.93 20.88
C PRO A 542 -35.82 13.00 22.10
N LEU A 543 -35.44 13.52 23.27
CA LEU A 543 -35.11 12.68 24.42
C LEU A 543 -36.31 11.84 24.89
N ALA A 544 -37.52 12.39 24.84
CA ALA A 544 -38.75 11.66 25.18
C ALA A 544 -39.00 10.46 24.25
N ASP A 545 -38.78 10.64 22.94
CA ASP A 545 -38.89 9.58 21.94
C ASP A 545 -37.87 8.47 22.17
N TYR A 546 -36.61 8.83 22.41
CA TYR A 546 -35.54 7.89 22.74
C TYR A 546 -35.89 7.07 23.99
N THR A 547 -36.31 7.76 25.06
CA THR A 547 -36.65 7.14 26.35
C THR A 547 -37.79 6.14 26.21
N ASN A 548 -38.88 6.54 25.55
CA ASN A 548 -40.05 5.67 25.35
C ASN A 548 -39.70 4.44 24.50
N ARG A 549 -38.95 4.61 23.41
CA ARG A 549 -38.55 3.48 22.55
C ARG A 549 -37.57 2.54 23.26
N LEU A 550 -36.64 3.08 24.05
CA LEU A 550 -35.72 2.29 24.86
C LEU A 550 -36.48 1.46 25.91
N GLU A 551 -37.47 2.05 26.56
CA GLU A 551 -38.32 1.36 27.55
C GLU A 551 -39.08 0.18 26.92
N GLN A 552 -39.71 0.39 25.75
CA GLN A 552 -40.36 -0.70 25.01
C GLN A 552 -39.38 -1.83 24.62
N LEU A 553 -38.14 -1.49 24.27
CA LEU A 553 -37.11 -2.50 23.97
C LEU A 553 -36.74 -3.32 25.19
N VAL A 554 -36.60 -2.66 26.35
CA VAL A 554 -36.32 -3.32 27.63
C VAL A 554 -37.46 -4.28 27.97
N GLU A 555 -38.71 -3.82 27.94
CA GLU A 555 -39.88 -4.66 28.22
C GLU A 555 -39.94 -5.89 27.29
N ARG A 556 -39.67 -5.70 26.00
CA ARG A 556 -39.64 -6.81 25.04
C ARG A 556 -38.52 -7.81 25.34
N MET A 557 -37.31 -7.33 25.67
CA MET A 557 -36.20 -8.23 26.02
C MET A 557 -36.44 -8.95 27.35
N GLN A 558 -37.09 -8.33 28.33
CA GLN A 558 -37.44 -8.96 29.61
C GLN A 558 -38.34 -10.18 29.43
N GLN A 559 -39.23 -10.17 28.43
CA GLN A 559 -40.11 -11.32 28.12
C GLN A 559 -39.34 -12.59 27.74
N THR A 560 -38.05 -12.48 27.37
CA THR A 560 -37.21 -13.66 27.11
C THR A 560 -36.81 -14.40 28.39
N GLY A 561 -36.94 -13.75 29.56
CA GLY A 561 -36.43 -14.25 30.84
C GLY A 561 -34.92 -14.13 31.01
N ALA A 562 -34.20 -13.59 30.03
CA ALA A 562 -32.76 -13.35 30.13
C ALA A 562 -32.44 -12.25 31.14
N LYS A 563 -31.27 -12.34 31.78
CA LYS A 563 -30.75 -11.24 32.59
C LYS A 563 -30.31 -10.11 31.66
N LEU A 564 -30.92 -8.94 31.82
CA LEU A 564 -30.61 -7.78 31.00
C LEU A 564 -29.47 -6.96 31.61
N VAL A 565 -28.52 -6.57 30.76
CA VAL A 565 -27.42 -5.67 31.09
C VAL A 565 -27.41 -4.54 30.06
N TRP A 566 -27.58 -3.31 30.52
CA TRP A 566 -27.39 -2.15 29.67
C TRP A 566 -25.95 -1.67 29.75
N ALA A 567 -25.30 -1.52 28.59
CA ALA A 567 -23.99 -0.91 28.50
C ALA A 567 -24.15 0.61 28.27
N SER A 568 -23.57 1.44 29.14
CA SER A 568 -23.64 2.89 28.92
C SER A 568 -22.93 3.27 27.62
N THR A 569 -23.51 4.23 26.90
CA THR A 569 -22.95 4.67 25.61
C THR A 569 -21.63 5.38 25.86
N THR A 570 -20.56 5.05 25.13
CA THR A 570 -19.23 5.64 25.35
C THR A 570 -19.16 7.12 24.94
N PRO A 571 -18.21 7.91 25.49
CA PRO A 571 -18.06 9.33 25.15
C PRO A 571 -17.76 9.55 23.66
N ILE A 572 -18.23 10.66 23.12
CA ILE A 572 -17.91 11.14 21.78
C ILE A 572 -17.27 12.53 21.86
N PRO A 573 -16.39 12.93 20.91
CA PRO A 573 -15.81 14.27 20.92
C PRO A 573 -16.82 15.32 20.48
N ASP A 574 -16.59 16.59 20.83
CA ASP A 574 -17.29 17.70 20.19
C ASP A 574 -16.68 17.95 18.81
N VAL A 575 -17.51 17.81 17.76
CA VAL A 575 -17.12 18.08 16.38
C VAL A 575 -18.17 19.02 15.78
N ALA A 576 -17.72 20.24 15.45
CA ALA A 576 -18.56 21.29 14.89
C ALA A 576 -19.44 20.75 13.75
N ASP A 577 -20.72 21.12 13.79
CA ASP A 577 -21.75 20.77 12.80
C ASP A 577 -22.03 19.25 12.63
N LYS A 578 -21.47 18.39 13.48
CA LYS A 578 -21.62 16.92 13.34
C LYS A 578 -22.24 16.25 14.56
N TYR A 579 -21.66 16.46 15.75
CA TYR A 579 -22.18 15.91 17.01
C TYR A 579 -21.53 16.61 18.21
N THR A 580 -22.22 16.58 19.35
CA THR A 580 -21.74 17.13 20.63
C THR A 580 -21.70 16.06 21.72
N ALA A 581 -20.68 16.12 22.57
CA ALA A 581 -20.51 15.22 23.70
C ALA A 581 -21.72 15.25 24.66
N GLU A 582 -22.33 16.42 24.85
CA GLU A 582 -23.50 16.63 25.71
C GLU A 582 -24.66 15.71 25.35
N SER A 583 -24.87 15.47 24.05
CA SER A 583 -25.95 14.61 23.57
C SER A 583 -25.88 13.20 24.17
N ILE A 584 -24.68 12.63 24.33
CA ILE A 584 -24.49 11.29 24.89
C ILE A 584 -24.70 11.29 26.40
N VAL A 585 -24.29 12.36 27.09
CA VAL A 585 -24.53 12.54 28.53
C VAL A 585 -26.04 12.53 28.80
N GLU A 586 -26.81 13.30 28.03
CA GLU A 586 -28.28 13.34 28.14
C GLU A 586 -28.94 11.97 27.90
N ARG A 587 -28.51 11.24 26.85
CA ARG A 587 -29.08 9.90 26.55
C ARG A 587 -28.72 8.89 27.62
N ASN A 588 -27.49 8.91 28.12
CA ASN A 588 -27.08 8.02 29.21
C ASN A 588 -27.88 8.29 30.49
N ALA A 589 -28.15 9.55 30.83
CA ALA A 589 -28.98 9.91 31.97
C ALA A 589 -30.42 9.38 31.82
N ALA A 590 -31.06 9.64 30.67
CA ALA A 590 -32.41 9.15 30.41
C ALA A 590 -32.49 7.60 30.37
N ALA A 591 -31.48 6.94 29.80
CA ALA A 591 -31.40 5.49 29.79
C ALA A 591 -31.24 4.91 31.20
N ALA A 592 -30.42 5.52 32.05
CA ALA A 592 -30.24 5.11 33.44
C ALA A 592 -31.57 5.13 34.23
N GLU A 593 -32.42 6.14 34.01
CA GLU A 593 -33.77 6.19 34.62
C GLU A 593 -34.65 5.03 34.16
N VAL A 594 -34.64 4.70 32.87
CA VAL A 594 -35.37 3.53 32.33
C VAL A 594 -34.83 2.24 32.94
N MET A 595 -33.52 2.06 32.98
CA MET A 595 -32.89 0.86 33.55
C MET A 595 -33.25 0.71 35.03
N GLN A 596 -33.29 1.82 35.78
CA GLN A 596 -33.71 1.82 37.18
C GLN A 596 -35.17 1.37 37.35
N ARG A 597 -36.12 1.92 36.56
CA ARG A 597 -37.53 1.52 36.60
C ARG A 597 -37.73 0.03 36.33
N HIS A 598 -36.94 -0.52 35.42
CA HIS A 598 -37.04 -1.89 34.95
C HIS A 598 -36.07 -2.87 35.65
N SER A 599 -35.33 -2.40 36.66
CA SER A 599 -34.32 -3.19 37.40
C SER A 599 -33.29 -3.87 36.48
N VAL A 600 -32.88 -3.18 35.41
CA VAL A 600 -31.83 -3.62 34.49
C VAL A 600 -30.47 -3.22 35.04
N ILE A 601 -29.50 -4.13 34.97
CA ILE A 601 -28.16 -3.90 35.50
C ILE A 601 -27.36 -3.05 34.51
N MET A 602 -26.50 -2.17 35.01
CA MET A 602 -25.67 -1.29 34.19
C MET A 602 -24.20 -1.75 34.17
N ASP A 603 -23.64 -1.85 32.97
CA ASP A 603 -22.19 -1.94 32.70
C ASP A 603 -21.71 -0.56 32.22
N ASP A 604 -21.04 0.19 33.11
CA ASP A 604 -20.74 1.61 32.88
C ASP A 604 -19.47 1.82 32.04
N LEU A 605 -19.57 1.57 30.74
CA LEU A 605 -18.49 1.76 29.79
C LEU A 605 -18.10 3.23 29.62
N PHE A 606 -19.05 4.16 29.75
CA PHE A 606 -18.80 5.60 29.66
C PHE A 606 -17.77 6.02 30.71
N THR A 607 -18.04 5.75 31.98
CA THR A 607 -17.13 6.11 33.07
C THR A 607 -15.82 5.33 32.98
N ALA A 608 -15.87 4.05 32.59
CA ALA A 608 -14.67 3.22 32.50
C ALA A 608 -13.62 3.79 31.53
N ILE A 609 -14.03 4.28 30.36
CA ILE A 609 -13.10 4.76 29.33
C ILE A 609 -12.77 6.25 29.44
N THR A 610 -13.62 7.06 30.06
CA THR A 610 -13.46 8.53 30.15
C THR A 610 -12.06 8.98 30.59
N PRO A 611 -11.41 8.37 31.61
CA PRO A 611 -10.07 8.79 32.05
C PRO A 611 -8.95 8.58 31.02
N ARG A 612 -9.20 7.78 29.98
CA ARG A 612 -8.20 7.36 28.98
C ARG A 612 -8.56 7.77 27.55
N LEU A 613 -9.53 8.68 27.36
CA LEU A 613 -9.98 9.08 26.02
C LEU A 613 -8.83 9.62 25.15
N ALA A 614 -7.97 10.47 25.70
CA ALA A 614 -6.85 11.05 24.98
C ALA A 614 -5.84 10.00 24.46
N GLU A 615 -5.80 8.83 25.10
CA GLU A 615 -4.93 7.71 24.71
C GLU A 615 -5.65 6.73 23.77
N LEU A 616 -6.92 6.44 24.05
CA LEU A 616 -7.62 5.29 23.48
C LEU A 616 -8.61 5.65 22.37
N GLN A 617 -9.06 6.90 22.26
CA GLN A 617 -9.99 7.36 21.24
C GLN A 617 -9.25 7.97 20.04
N ASN A 618 -9.75 7.71 18.82
CA ASN A 618 -9.22 8.38 17.64
C ASN A 618 -9.59 9.88 17.68
N PRO A 619 -8.68 10.80 17.30
CA PRO A 619 -8.99 12.24 17.30
C PRO A 619 -10.22 12.56 16.44
N SER A 620 -11.17 13.31 17.01
CA SER A 620 -12.40 13.76 16.32
C SER A 620 -13.28 12.63 15.73
N ASP A 621 -13.21 11.44 16.31
CA ASP A 621 -14.01 10.27 15.91
C ASP A 621 -14.72 9.67 17.14
N VAL A 622 -15.89 9.08 16.91
CA VAL A 622 -16.65 8.33 17.92
C VAL A 622 -16.02 6.96 18.19
N HIS A 623 -15.16 6.46 17.29
CA HIS A 623 -14.52 5.16 17.39
C HIS A 623 -13.18 5.21 18.12
N PHE A 624 -12.79 4.07 18.66
CA PHE A 624 -11.57 3.89 19.43
C PHE A 624 -10.47 3.24 18.58
N THR A 625 -9.23 3.48 19.00
CA THR A 625 -8.04 2.81 18.48
C THR A 625 -8.11 1.30 18.74
N GLY A 626 -7.20 0.51 18.16
CA GLY A 626 -7.06 -0.92 18.49
C GLY A 626 -6.99 -1.18 20.01
N PRO A 627 -6.06 -0.52 20.74
CA PRO A 627 -5.99 -0.60 22.20
C PRO A 627 -7.26 -0.16 22.92
N GLY A 628 -7.96 0.86 22.42
CA GLY A 628 -9.21 1.32 23.04
C GLY A 628 -10.37 0.32 22.91
N ASN A 629 -10.50 -0.33 21.75
CA ASN A 629 -11.46 -1.41 21.56
C ASN A 629 -11.12 -2.64 22.42
N GLU A 630 -9.82 -2.94 22.61
CA GLU A 630 -9.37 -4.00 23.52
C GLU A 630 -9.75 -3.66 24.97
N PHE A 631 -9.49 -2.44 25.43
CA PHE A 631 -9.86 -1.98 26.77
C PHE A 631 -11.36 -2.13 27.04
N LEU A 632 -12.23 -1.68 26.12
CA LEU A 632 -13.68 -1.83 26.27
C LEU A 632 -14.10 -3.30 26.32
N GLY A 633 -13.49 -4.15 25.48
CA GLY A 633 -13.78 -5.59 25.48
C GLY A 633 -13.33 -6.27 26.78
N GLU A 634 -12.21 -5.85 27.35
CA GLU A 634 -11.73 -6.32 28.65
C GLU A 634 -12.64 -5.88 29.79
N GLN A 635 -13.13 -4.65 29.77
CA GLN A 635 -14.09 -4.15 30.74
C GLN A 635 -15.39 -4.97 30.71
N VAL A 636 -15.98 -5.15 29.53
CA VAL A 636 -17.21 -5.96 29.34
C VAL A 636 -16.98 -7.41 29.78
N ALA A 637 -15.85 -8.02 29.43
CA ALA A 637 -15.53 -9.38 29.86
C ALA A 637 -15.34 -9.49 31.38
N THR A 638 -14.72 -8.50 32.01
CA THR A 638 -14.55 -8.44 33.47
C THR A 638 -15.89 -8.31 34.17
N PHE A 639 -16.77 -7.45 33.64
CA PHE A 639 -18.14 -7.32 34.12
C PHE A 639 -18.88 -8.66 34.04
N PHE A 640 -18.85 -9.35 32.89
CA PHE A 640 -19.48 -10.67 32.76
C PHE A 640 -18.94 -11.71 33.75
N LYS A 641 -17.63 -11.76 33.97
CA LYS A 641 -17.02 -12.67 34.95
C LYS A 641 -17.49 -12.42 36.38
N SER A 642 -17.86 -11.19 36.71
CA SER A 642 -18.39 -10.85 38.04
C SER A 642 -19.86 -11.27 38.23
N MET A 643 -20.62 -11.40 37.14
CA MET A 643 -22.08 -11.61 37.20
C MET A 643 -22.54 -13.01 36.76
N ILE A 644 -21.75 -13.71 35.93
CA ILE A 644 -22.02 -15.06 35.45
C ILE A 644 -21.37 -16.01 36.47
N PRO A 645 -22.15 -16.78 37.26
CA PRO A 645 -21.57 -17.77 38.15
C PRO A 645 -20.79 -18.79 37.32
N ILE A 646 -19.64 -19.27 37.83
CA ILE A 646 -18.94 -20.41 37.24
C ILE A 646 -19.87 -21.62 37.38
N VAL A 647 -20.63 -21.94 36.34
CA VAL A 647 -21.60 -23.03 36.36
C VAL A 647 -20.83 -24.35 36.43
N SER A 648 -20.90 -24.99 37.60
CA SER A 648 -20.26 -26.28 37.89
C SER A 648 -21.22 -27.47 37.71
N ALA A 649 -22.35 -27.30 37.01
CA ALA A 649 -23.34 -28.37 36.82
C ALA A 649 -23.86 -28.41 35.36
N PRO A 650 -23.88 -29.60 34.71
CA PRO A 650 -24.38 -29.73 33.35
C PRO A 650 -25.90 -29.53 33.29
N ARG A 651 -26.39 -28.93 32.20
CA ARG A 651 -27.84 -28.82 31.90
C ARG A 651 -28.39 -30.20 31.51
N GLN A 652 -29.57 -30.56 32.04
CA GLN A 652 -30.37 -31.72 31.61
C GLN A 652 -31.16 -31.41 30.35
#